data_AF-A0A8C9WUK9-F1
#
_entry.id   AF-A0A8C9WUK9-F1
#
_cell.length_a   1.000
_cell.length_b   1.000
_cell.length_c   1.000
_cell.angle_alpha   90.00
_cell.angle_beta   90.00
_cell.angle_gamma   90.00
#
_symmetry.space_group_name_H-M   'P 1'
#
loop_
_entity.id
_entity.type
_entity.pdbx_description
1 polymer ?
#
loop_
_entity_poly.entity_id
_entity_poly.type
_entity_poly.pdbx_seq_one_letter_code
_entity_poly.pdbx_strand_id
1 'polypeptide(L)'
;MSKKAPGGRAKGERPDALVALQAANEELRAKLTDIQIELQQEKSKVSKLEREKTQEVRREQHKSTVVLTELRAKLHEEKMKELHGAREALLRQHESELVRVIRVKDGEIQRLQALVNALRDGSTDKVRGALLAEAREEARRAFEGERGRMQQEIQELKGVKRQMEEALTVAVQADRIKAAEIRSVYHLHQEEIGRIKRECEREIRRLEQQLDEKDARRFQLKIAELSAIIRKLEDRNALLSEERNELLKRLREAEAQYKPLLDKNQRLSRKNEELSHTLRRMENKLRFVTQENIEMREKVGTIRRPSSLNDLDQSQEEREIEFLRLQVVEQQNIIDDLSKALETAGYVKSVIVSFLFLLYVTLHRSACNVKPVVETFFGYDEEASLDSDGSSISHHTDRTPCTPDDDLEEGMIKEEIDLRFRQLTMEYQALQRAYALLQEQVGGTFDAEREVKTREQLQAELIRYQTRIEDLESALSQQGQDVKWIEEKQALYRRNQELVDKIKQMEGEESRLKHDIQDAKDQNELLEFRILELEERERRSPAINFHSVHFKEGVSPLQVYCEAEGVTVSYPHRLPRTTTPPNLTNEEQVVVIHARTVLTLAEKWLEQIEVTKSALQQKMLDIESEKNLFSKQKGYLDEELDYRKQSMDHAHKRILELEAMLFDALQQEPGAKMSELLSEEERDTLQEAVEQWRRQVMSELRERDAQILRERMELVQHAQQRIKELEEWIEAQKRQIKELEEKFLFLFLFFSLAFILWS
;
A
#
# COMPACT_ATOMS: atom_id res chain seq x y z
N MET A 1 -36.63 -32.21 -48.94
CA MET A 1 -38.10 -32.08 -48.75
C MET A 1 -38.31 -30.88 -47.82
N SER A 2 -39.07 -29.84 -48.18
CA SER A 2 -40.54 -29.68 -47.97
C SER A 2 -40.94 -29.91 -46.50
N LYS A 3 -41.61 -29.02 -45.74
CA LYS A 3 -42.53 -27.87 -46.00
C LYS A 3 -42.30 -26.77 -44.90
N LYS A 4 -42.40 -25.45 -45.14
CA LYS A 4 -43.57 -24.54 -45.27
C LYS A 4 -44.40 -24.32 -43.96
N ALA A 5 -44.49 -23.04 -43.52
CA ALA A 5 -45.15 -22.51 -42.29
C ALA A 5 -46.71 -22.42 -42.40
N PRO A 6 -47.51 -21.97 -41.38
CA PRO A 6 -47.49 -20.67 -40.64
C PRO A 6 -47.53 -20.82 -39.09
N GLY A 7 -47.66 -19.81 -38.20
CA GLY A 7 -47.64 -18.32 -38.32
C GLY A 7 -48.78 -17.59 -37.56
N GLY A 8 -48.48 -16.63 -36.64
CA GLY A 8 -49.45 -15.89 -35.80
C GLY A 8 -48.91 -14.55 -35.23
N ARG A 9 -49.76 -13.54 -35.01
CA ARG A 9 -49.39 -12.13 -34.71
C ARG A 9 -49.67 -11.70 -33.26
N ALA A 10 -48.82 -10.83 -32.70
CA ALA A 10 -49.21 -9.79 -31.73
C ALA A 10 -48.37 -8.50 -31.95
N LYS A 11 -48.94 -7.32 -31.65
CA LYS A 11 -48.31 -5.99 -31.84
C LYS A 11 -47.62 -5.50 -30.55
N GLY A 12 -46.58 -4.66 -30.68
CA GLY A 12 -46.15 -3.77 -29.58
C GLY A 12 -44.70 -3.26 -29.68
N GLU A 13 -44.52 -2.01 -30.11
CA GLU A 13 -43.43 -1.08 -29.71
C GLU A 13 -42.02 -1.65 -29.43
N ARG A 14 -41.32 -2.17 -30.44
CA ARG A 14 -39.88 -2.52 -30.35
C ARG A 14 -38.94 -2.18 -31.54
N PRO A 15 -39.31 -1.52 -32.66
CA PRO A 15 -38.34 -1.28 -33.74
C PRO A 15 -37.24 -0.29 -33.33
N ASP A 16 -37.59 0.83 -32.69
CA ASP A 16 -36.66 1.95 -32.48
C ASP A 16 -35.55 1.61 -31.47
N ALA A 17 -35.86 0.83 -30.43
CA ALA A 17 -34.87 0.38 -29.44
C ALA A 17 -33.87 -0.62 -30.04
N LEU A 18 -34.30 -1.47 -30.98
CA LEU A 18 -33.43 -2.41 -31.67
C LEU A 18 -32.49 -1.67 -32.63
N VAL A 19 -33.01 -0.69 -33.37
CA VAL A 19 -32.24 0.18 -34.27
C VAL A 19 -31.23 1.02 -33.48
N ALA A 20 -31.61 1.56 -32.33
CA ALA A 20 -30.69 2.30 -31.45
C ALA A 20 -29.54 1.41 -30.93
N LEU A 21 -29.82 0.15 -30.56
CA LEU A 21 -28.80 -0.82 -30.14
C LEU A 21 -27.89 -1.29 -31.28
N GLN A 22 -28.40 -1.35 -32.53
CA GLN A 22 -27.57 -1.60 -33.71
C GLN A 22 -26.66 -0.40 -34.00
N ALA A 23 -27.19 0.82 -33.99
CA ALA A 23 -26.41 2.05 -34.17
C ALA A 23 -25.30 2.19 -33.11
N ALA A 24 -25.61 1.91 -31.83
CA ALA A 24 -24.60 1.92 -30.77
C ALA A 24 -23.53 0.83 -30.93
N ASN A 25 -23.89 -0.35 -31.45
CA ASN A 25 -22.91 -1.40 -31.78
C ASN A 25 -22.02 -1.01 -32.98
N GLU A 26 -22.58 -0.35 -33.98
CA GLU A 26 -21.83 0.16 -35.14
C GLU A 26 -20.89 1.29 -34.72
N GLU A 27 -21.33 2.20 -33.84
CA GLU A 27 -20.49 3.25 -33.24
C GLU A 27 -19.36 2.67 -32.38
N LEU A 28 -19.63 1.63 -31.56
CA LEU A 28 -18.59 0.95 -30.78
C LEU A 28 -17.59 0.21 -31.68
N ARG A 29 -18.05 -0.39 -32.79
CA ARG A 29 -17.15 -1.00 -33.79
C ARG A 29 -16.28 0.03 -34.50
N ALA A 30 -16.85 1.19 -34.86
CA ALA A 30 -16.09 2.30 -35.43
C ALA A 30 -15.00 2.80 -34.46
N LYS A 31 -15.35 3.04 -33.19
CA LYS A 31 -14.39 3.42 -32.15
C LYS A 31 -13.30 2.36 -31.93
N LEU A 32 -13.65 1.07 -31.97
CA LEU A 32 -12.66 -0.01 -31.90
C LEU A 32 -11.68 0.03 -33.08
N THR A 33 -12.18 0.26 -34.30
CA THR A 33 -11.30 0.38 -35.49
C THR A 33 -10.44 1.64 -35.44
N ASP A 34 -10.96 2.77 -34.94
CA ASP A 34 -10.18 4.00 -34.77
C ASP A 34 -9.05 3.79 -33.75
N ILE A 35 -9.33 3.20 -32.59
CA ILE A 35 -8.32 2.84 -31.58
C ILE A 35 -7.28 1.87 -32.14
N GLN A 36 -7.67 0.91 -32.97
CA GLN A 36 -6.72 -0.01 -33.64
C GLN A 36 -5.83 0.72 -34.66
N ILE A 37 -6.38 1.70 -35.39
CA ILE A 37 -5.62 2.55 -36.32
C ILE A 37 -4.64 3.43 -35.54
N GLU A 38 -5.08 4.10 -34.47
CA GLU A 38 -4.22 4.92 -33.60
C GLU A 38 -3.09 4.10 -32.98
N LEU A 39 -3.39 2.92 -32.43
CA LEU A 39 -2.37 2.01 -31.88
C LEU A 39 -1.33 1.60 -32.94
N GLN A 40 -1.76 1.36 -34.18
CA GLN A 40 -0.85 1.02 -35.28
C GLN A 40 -0.02 2.22 -35.75
N GLN A 41 -0.57 3.44 -35.70
CA GLN A 41 0.17 4.67 -35.93
C GLN A 41 1.22 4.92 -34.83
N GLU A 42 0.86 4.73 -33.55
CA GLU A 42 1.80 4.88 -32.43
C GLU A 42 2.92 3.84 -32.48
N LYS A 43 2.62 2.56 -32.76
CA LYS A 43 3.66 1.54 -33.03
C LYS A 43 4.62 1.97 -34.16
N SER A 44 4.09 2.62 -35.20
CA SER A 44 4.90 3.13 -36.31
C SER A 44 5.77 4.33 -35.89
N LYS A 45 5.25 5.23 -35.04
CA LYS A 45 6.01 6.36 -34.46
C LYS A 45 7.13 5.87 -33.53
N VAL A 46 6.83 4.97 -32.60
CA VAL A 46 7.82 4.35 -31.69
C VAL A 46 8.94 3.69 -32.50
N SER A 47 8.58 2.86 -33.49
CA SER A 47 9.56 2.22 -34.36
C SER A 47 10.41 3.21 -35.18
N LYS A 48 9.88 4.40 -35.50
CA LYS A 48 10.66 5.48 -36.14
C LYS A 48 11.64 6.12 -35.14
N LEU A 49 11.18 6.45 -33.94
CA LEU A 49 12.00 7.03 -32.87
C LEU A 49 13.13 6.08 -32.44
N GLU A 50 12.90 4.77 -32.37
CA GLU A 50 13.94 3.76 -32.11
C GLU A 50 15.05 3.78 -33.18
N ARG A 51 14.68 3.89 -34.46
CA ARG A 51 15.64 3.99 -35.57
C ARG A 51 16.42 5.31 -35.50
N GLU A 52 15.74 6.42 -35.22
CA GLU A 52 16.37 7.75 -35.08
C GLU A 52 17.37 7.77 -33.91
N LYS A 53 16.97 7.27 -32.72
CA LYS A 53 17.83 7.14 -31.53
C LYS A 53 19.01 6.20 -31.77
N THR A 54 18.80 5.08 -32.48
CA THR A 54 19.89 4.17 -32.88
C THR A 54 20.87 4.85 -33.85
N GLN A 55 20.38 5.69 -34.76
CA GLN A 55 21.22 6.45 -35.68
C GLN A 55 21.99 7.57 -34.95
N GLU A 56 21.39 8.21 -33.95
CA GLU A 56 22.02 9.21 -33.09
C GLU A 56 23.17 8.63 -32.28
N VAL A 57 22.95 7.49 -31.59
CA VAL A 57 24.02 6.77 -30.87
C VAL A 57 25.18 6.41 -31.80
N ARG A 58 24.91 5.97 -33.03
CA ARG A 58 25.95 5.69 -34.04
C ARG A 58 26.70 6.95 -34.49
N ARG A 59 26.02 8.09 -34.65
CA ARG A 59 26.66 9.37 -34.96
C ARG A 59 27.58 9.81 -33.82
N GLU A 60 27.15 9.67 -32.57
CA GLU A 60 27.95 10.07 -31.41
C GLU A 60 29.18 9.18 -31.23
N GLN A 61 29.02 7.85 -31.36
CA GLN A 61 30.15 6.92 -31.42
C GLN A 61 31.16 7.26 -32.53
N HIS A 62 30.69 7.68 -33.70
CA HIS A 62 31.57 8.11 -34.78
C HIS A 62 32.34 9.39 -34.42
N LYS A 63 31.68 10.41 -33.85
CA LYS A 63 32.36 11.63 -33.35
C LYS A 63 33.42 11.30 -32.30
N SER A 64 33.09 10.48 -31.30
CA SER A 64 34.06 10.05 -30.27
C SER A 64 35.25 9.32 -30.89
N THR A 65 35.01 8.48 -31.91
CA THR A 65 36.08 7.78 -32.64
C THR A 65 36.99 8.76 -33.38
N VAL A 66 36.44 9.76 -34.07
CA VAL A 66 37.22 10.80 -34.78
C VAL A 66 38.09 11.58 -33.79
N VAL A 67 37.52 12.08 -32.68
CA VAL A 67 38.26 12.80 -31.64
C VAL A 67 39.39 11.95 -31.05
N LEU A 68 39.15 10.66 -30.79
CA LEU A 68 40.20 9.73 -30.34
C LEU A 68 41.31 9.53 -31.38
N THR A 69 40.99 9.50 -32.68
CA THR A 69 42.01 9.42 -33.73
C THR A 69 42.82 10.71 -33.87
N GLU A 70 42.19 11.88 -33.76
CA GLU A 70 42.89 13.17 -33.77
C GLU A 70 43.81 13.34 -32.56
N LEU A 71 43.36 12.96 -31.36
CA LEU A 71 44.19 12.99 -30.15
C LEU A 71 45.39 12.04 -30.26
N ARG A 72 45.20 10.83 -30.82
CA ARG A 72 46.32 9.90 -31.09
C ARG A 72 47.32 10.47 -32.11
N ALA A 73 46.83 11.17 -33.15
CA ALA A 73 47.69 11.81 -34.14
C ALA A 73 48.51 12.96 -33.53
N LYS A 74 47.87 13.84 -32.75
CA LYS A 74 48.55 14.94 -32.04
C LYS A 74 49.61 14.43 -31.06
N LEU A 75 49.27 13.44 -30.24
CA LEU A 75 50.22 12.81 -29.31
C LEU A 75 51.41 12.16 -30.04
N HIS A 76 51.19 11.58 -31.22
CA HIS A 76 52.28 11.06 -32.04
C HIS A 76 53.16 12.18 -32.61
N GLU A 77 52.57 13.28 -33.07
CA GLU A 77 53.31 14.45 -33.57
C GLU A 77 54.15 15.11 -32.48
N GLU A 78 53.59 15.30 -31.27
CA GLU A 78 54.30 15.83 -30.09
C GLU A 78 55.47 14.92 -29.71
N LYS A 79 55.23 13.60 -29.59
CA LYS A 79 56.30 12.62 -29.32
C LYS A 79 57.42 12.65 -30.37
N MET A 80 57.09 12.87 -31.64
CA MET A 80 58.09 12.98 -32.71
C MET A 80 58.87 14.30 -32.64
N LYS A 81 58.24 15.41 -32.24
CA LYS A 81 58.92 16.70 -31.96
C LYS A 81 59.86 16.59 -30.76
N GLU A 82 59.44 15.97 -29.67
CA GLU A 82 60.29 15.71 -28.50
C GLU A 82 61.50 14.84 -28.84
N LEU A 83 61.28 13.72 -29.57
CA LEU A 83 62.36 12.86 -30.04
C LEU A 83 63.33 13.58 -30.98
N HIS A 84 62.85 14.52 -31.80
CA HIS A 84 63.71 15.34 -32.64
C HIS A 84 64.53 16.33 -31.82
N GLY A 85 63.90 17.07 -30.90
CA GLY A 85 64.60 17.99 -30.00
C GLY A 85 65.66 17.30 -29.13
N ALA A 86 65.35 16.11 -28.60
CA ALA A 86 66.30 15.29 -27.84
C ALA A 86 67.50 14.83 -28.69
N ARG A 87 67.27 14.44 -29.96
CA ARG A 87 68.35 14.09 -30.90
C ARG A 87 69.25 15.29 -31.21
N GLU A 88 68.68 16.45 -31.47
CA GLU A 88 69.48 17.66 -31.72
C GLU A 88 70.26 18.11 -30.47
N ALA A 89 69.65 18.04 -29.28
CA ALA A 89 70.34 18.36 -28.03
C ALA A 89 71.55 17.44 -27.81
N LEU A 90 71.39 16.13 -28.05
CA LEU A 90 72.47 15.16 -27.94
C LEU A 90 73.57 15.37 -28.98
N LEU A 91 73.22 15.77 -30.21
CA LEU A 91 74.19 16.15 -31.25
C LEU A 91 75.01 17.39 -30.84
N ARG A 92 74.35 18.47 -30.39
CA ARG A 92 75.04 19.68 -29.88
C ARG A 92 75.91 19.38 -28.66
N GLN A 93 75.47 18.47 -27.79
CA GLN A 93 76.28 18.00 -26.66
C GLN A 93 77.53 17.24 -27.16
N HIS A 94 77.37 16.34 -28.14
CA HIS A 94 78.50 15.61 -28.72
C HIS A 94 79.50 16.54 -29.43
N GLU A 95 79.03 17.52 -30.20
CA GLU A 95 79.88 18.55 -30.84
C GLU A 95 80.63 19.40 -29.81
N SER A 96 79.96 19.85 -28.74
CA SER A 96 80.63 20.63 -27.69
C SER A 96 81.67 19.81 -26.92
N GLU A 97 81.41 18.51 -26.70
CA GLU A 97 82.35 17.58 -26.08
C GLU A 97 83.55 17.28 -26.99
N LEU A 98 83.34 17.11 -28.31
CA LEU A 98 84.43 16.98 -29.28
C LEU A 98 85.34 18.22 -29.26
N VAL A 99 84.77 19.43 -29.26
CA VAL A 99 85.55 20.69 -29.15
C VAL A 99 86.29 20.77 -27.81
N ARG A 100 85.69 20.32 -26.71
CA ARG A 100 86.33 20.26 -25.40
C ARG A 100 87.54 19.29 -25.41
N VAL A 101 87.36 18.10 -25.97
CA VAL A 101 88.41 17.09 -26.11
C VAL A 101 89.56 17.58 -27.00
N ILE A 102 89.27 18.22 -28.13
CA ILE A 102 90.29 18.84 -29.00
C ILE A 102 91.11 19.86 -28.21
N ARG A 103 90.47 20.80 -27.51
CA ARG A 103 91.18 21.80 -26.69
C ARG A 103 92.07 21.18 -25.60
N VAL A 104 91.62 20.12 -24.93
CA VAL A 104 92.43 19.40 -23.95
C VAL A 104 93.63 18.71 -24.61
N LYS A 105 93.44 18.10 -25.78
CA LYS A 105 94.54 17.46 -26.53
C LYS A 105 95.55 18.47 -27.06
N ASP A 106 95.11 19.61 -27.60
CA ASP A 106 95.98 20.69 -28.05
C ASP A 106 96.79 21.28 -26.88
N GLY A 107 96.15 21.46 -25.72
CA GLY A 107 96.82 21.88 -24.49
C GLY A 107 97.92 20.90 -24.03
N GLU A 108 97.62 19.60 -24.01
CA GLU A 108 98.61 18.57 -23.66
C GLU A 108 99.74 18.46 -24.70
N ILE A 109 99.44 18.64 -25.99
CA ILE A 109 100.46 18.71 -27.05
C ILE A 109 101.40 19.90 -26.81
N GLN A 110 100.87 21.09 -26.50
CA GLN A 110 101.68 22.27 -26.16
C GLN A 110 102.52 22.05 -24.89
N ARG A 111 101.94 21.41 -23.87
CA ARG A 111 102.62 21.08 -22.60
C ARG A 111 103.79 20.11 -22.82
N LEU A 112 103.56 19.04 -23.57
CA LEU A 112 104.61 18.06 -23.94
C LEU A 112 105.69 18.69 -24.81
N GLN A 113 105.34 19.57 -25.76
CA GLN A 113 106.31 20.34 -26.55
C GLN A 113 107.18 21.25 -25.67
N ALA A 114 106.59 21.96 -24.71
CA ALA A 114 107.33 22.77 -23.75
C ALA A 114 108.27 21.94 -22.87
N LEU A 115 107.82 20.78 -22.39
CA LEU A 115 108.63 19.84 -21.60
C LEU A 115 109.81 19.28 -22.40
N VAL A 116 109.58 18.89 -23.65
CA VAL A 116 110.62 18.40 -24.58
C VAL A 116 111.66 19.49 -24.85
N ASN A 117 111.25 20.74 -25.05
CA ASN A 117 112.17 21.87 -25.20
C ASN A 117 113.01 22.10 -23.93
N ALA A 118 112.39 22.10 -22.74
CA ALA A 118 113.09 22.26 -21.47
C ALA A 118 114.09 21.12 -21.16
N LEU A 119 113.80 19.89 -21.61
CA LEU A 119 114.74 18.76 -21.55
C LEU A 119 115.89 18.91 -22.55
N ARG A 120 115.63 19.47 -23.74
CA ARG A 120 116.65 19.74 -24.77
C ARG A 120 117.67 20.79 -24.33
N ASP A 121 117.24 21.74 -23.49
CA ASP A 121 118.10 22.77 -22.87
C ASP A 121 118.87 22.26 -21.62
N GLY A 122 118.77 20.97 -21.31
CA GLY A 122 119.73 20.27 -20.42
C GLY A 122 119.61 20.54 -18.91
N SER A 123 118.48 21.05 -18.41
CA SER A 123 118.33 21.42 -16.99
C SER A 123 117.20 20.65 -16.29
N THR A 124 117.53 19.46 -15.76
CA THR A 124 116.58 18.56 -15.07
C THR A 124 115.89 19.18 -13.86
N ASP A 125 116.56 20.08 -13.13
CA ASP A 125 115.95 20.75 -11.97
C ASP A 125 114.93 21.82 -12.34
N LYS A 126 115.10 22.48 -13.51
CA LYS A 126 114.04 23.36 -14.06
C LYS A 126 112.80 22.57 -14.43
N VAL A 127 112.96 21.35 -14.98
CA VAL A 127 111.84 20.46 -15.31
C VAL A 127 111.09 20.01 -14.05
N ARG A 128 111.81 19.59 -12.99
CA ARG A 128 111.18 19.22 -11.71
C ARG A 128 110.46 20.42 -11.05
N GLY A 129 111.07 21.61 -11.09
CA GLY A 129 110.45 22.83 -10.57
C GLY A 129 109.19 23.23 -11.35
N ALA A 130 109.22 23.16 -12.68
CA ALA A 130 108.08 23.45 -13.55
C ALA A 130 106.90 22.51 -13.27
N LEU A 131 107.13 21.20 -13.19
CA LEU A 131 106.08 20.21 -12.92
C LEU A 131 105.43 20.39 -11.54
N LEU A 132 106.20 20.77 -10.51
CA LEU A 132 105.66 21.05 -9.18
C LEU A 132 104.86 22.37 -9.10
N ALA A 133 105.25 23.38 -9.90
CA ALA A 133 104.45 24.60 -10.05
C ALA A 133 103.15 24.33 -10.84
N GLU A 134 103.24 23.54 -11.91
CA GLU A 134 102.12 23.14 -12.77
C GLU A 134 101.05 22.36 -11.97
N ALA A 135 101.45 21.32 -11.22
CA ALA A 135 100.54 20.55 -10.37
C ALA A 135 99.83 21.41 -9.29
N ARG A 136 100.51 22.44 -8.76
CA ARG A 136 99.90 23.39 -7.79
C ARG A 136 98.89 24.31 -8.45
N GLU A 137 99.16 24.80 -9.66
CA GLU A 137 98.22 25.62 -10.42
C GLU A 137 97.03 24.80 -10.96
N GLU A 138 97.25 23.54 -11.32
CA GLU A 138 96.17 22.63 -11.73
C GLU A 138 95.23 22.32 -10.57
N ALA A 139 95.75 22.03 -9.38
CA ALA A 139 94.94 21.87 -8.16
C ALA A 139 94.14 23.15 -7.80
N ARG A 140 94.74 24.34 -7.97
CA ARG A 140 94.03 25.62 -7.80
C ARG A 140 92.88 25.77 -8.80
N ARG A 141 93.14 25.57 -10.10
CA ARG A 141 92.10 25.66 -11.15
C ARG A 141 90.98 24.65 -10.96
N ALA A 142 91.29 23.43 -10.53
CA ALA A 142 90.28 22.42 -10.21
C ALA A 142 89.35 22.88 -9.08
N PHE A 143 89.92 23.37 -7.96
CA PHE A 143 89.14 23.91 -6.85
C PHE A 143 88.32 25.15 -7.24
N GLU A 144 88.88 26.07 -8.03
CA GLU A 144 88.16 27.26 -8.49
C GLU A 144 87.04 26.91 -9.48
N GLY A 145 87.24 25.92 -10.35
CA GLY A 145 86.21 25.40 -11.24
C GLY A 145 85.08 24.67 -10.51
N GLU A 146 85.40 23.93 -9.45
CA GLU A 146 84.39 23.30 -8.58
C GLU A 146 83.60 24.32 -7.76
N ARG A 147 84.29 25.34 -7.19
CA ARG A 147 83.65 26.50 -6.56
C ARG A 147 82.72 27.22 -7.54
N GLY A 148 83.14 27.39 -8.80
CA GLY A 148 82.32 27.99 -9.85
C GLY A 148 81.07 27.18 -10.18
N ARG A 149 81.20 25.86 -10.36
CA ARG A 149 80.06 24.94 -10.57
C ARG A 149 79.05 25.00 -9.41
N MET A 150 79.54 24.89 -8.18
CA MET A 150 78.70 24.97 -6.96
C MET A 150 77.99 26.33 -6.85
N GLN A 151 78.66 27.43 -7.21
CA GLN A 151 78.04 28.76 -7.23
C GLN A 151 76.95 28.90 -8.31
N GLN A 152 77.15 28.29 -9.48
CA GLN A 152 76.14 28.24 -10.54
C GLN A 152 74.93 27.40 -10.13
N GLU A 153 75.15 26.20 -9.58
CA GLU A 153 74.09 25.31 -9.09
C GLU A 153 73.24 25.99 -7.99
N ILE A 154 73.88 26.73 -7.06
CA ILE A 154 73.17 27.55 -6.07
C ILE A 154 72.32 28.67 -6.73
N GLN A 155 72.75 29.25 -7.86
CA GLN A 155 71.97 30.25 -8.58
C GLN A 155 70.78 29.61 -9.32
N GLU A 156 70.98 28.47 -9.95
CA GLU A 156 69.93 27.70 -10.64
C GLU A 156 68.86 27.22 -9.65
N LEU A 157 69.27 26.64 -8.51
CA LEU A 157 68.37 26.24 -7.43
C LEU A 157 67.58 27.43 -6.84
N LYS A 158 68.17 28.62 -6.75
CA LYS A 158 67.45 29.85 -6.37
C LYS A 158 66.43 30.29 -7.42
N GLY A 159 66.73 30.10 -8.70
CA GLY A 159 65.79 30.33 -9.80
C GLY A 159 64.59 29.39 -9.74
N VAL A 160 64.83 28.08 -9.62
CA VAL A 160 63.80 27.05 -9.48
C VAL A 160 62.96 27.29 -8.22
N LYS A 161 63.58 27.63 -7.09
CA LYS A 161 62.86 27.99 -5.86
C LYS A 161 61.89 29.14 -6.09
N ARG A 162 62.32 30.25 -6.70
CA ARG A 162 61.45 31.40 -6.99
C ARG A 162 60.28 31.01 -7.90
N GLN A 163 60.53 30.23 -8.95
CA GLN A 163 59.46 29.74 -9.84
C GLN A 163 58.43 28.87 -9.10
N MET A 164 58.89 28.04 -8.15
CA MET A 164 58.02 27.21 -7.31
C MET A 164 57.21 28.05 -6.31
N GLU A 165 57.80 29.10 -5.73
CA GLU A 165 57.11 30.07 -4.88
C GLU A 165 56.02 30.83 -5.67
N GLU A 166 56.33 31.27 -6.90
CA GLU A 166 55.38 31.92 -7.81
C GLU A 166 54.22 30.96 -8.17
N ALA A 167 54.53 29.72 -8.57
CA ALA A 167 53.52 28.69 -8.86
C ALA A 167 52.61 28.39 -7.64
N LEU A 168 53.18 28.34 -6.43
CA LEU A 168 52.43 28.15 -5.19
C LEU A 168 51.47 29.33 -4.92
N THR A 169 51.91 30.57 -5.13
CA THR A 169 51.02 31.74 -4.95
C THR A 169 49.84 31.72 -5.94
N VAL A 170 50.07 31.32 -7.19
CA VAL A 170 49.00 31.15 -8.19
C VAL A 170 48.03 30.04 -7.78
N ALA A 171 48.53 28.89 -7.30
CA ALA A 171 47.68 27.80 -6.80
C ALA A 171 46.80 28.24 -5.62
N VAL A 172 47.39 28.90 -4.61
CA VAL A 172 46.66 29.44 -3.45
C VAL A 172 45.61 30.48 -3.88
N GLN A 173 45.88 31.29 -4.90
CA GLN A 173 44.90 32.23 -5.44
C GLN A 173 43.76 31.51 -6.16
N ALA A 174 44.04 30.49 -6.96
CA ALA A 174 43.03 29.68 -7.64
C ALA A 174 42.10 28.96 -6.63
N ASP A 175 42.66 28.41 -5.55
CA ASP A 175 41.85 27.74 -4.52
C ASP A 175 41.00 28.73 -3.70
N ARG A 176 41.49 29.96 -3.46
CA ARG A 176 40.67 31.04 -2.88
C ARG A 176 39.48 31.40 -3.78
N ILE A 177 39.67 31.43 -5.09
CA ILE A 177 38.61 31.69 -6.07
C ILE A 177 37.59 30.54 -6.06
N LYS A 178 38.02 29.29 -6.22
CA LYS A 178 37.14 28.11 -6.13
C LYS A 178 36.34 28.07 -4.83
N ALA A 179 36.97 28.37 -3.70
CA ALA A 179 36.29 28.42 -2.41
C ALA A 179 35.24 29.55 -2.33
N ALA A 180 35.43 30.66 -3.04
CA ALA A 180 34.43 31.71 -3.17
C ALA A 180 33.28 31.31 -4.10
N GLU A 181 33.57 30.63 -5.22
CA GLU A 181 32.57 30.07 -6.14
C GLU A 181 31.69 29.03 -5.43
N ILE A 182 32.28 28.08 -4.69
CA ILE A 182 31.55 27.08 -3.89
C ILE A 182 30.61 27.75 -2.89
N ARG A 183 31.07 28.80 -2.17
CA ARG A 183 30.20 29.58 -1.26
C ARG A 183 29.07 30.29 -2.01
N SER A 184 29.34 30.86 -3.18
CA SER A 184 28.32 31.53 -4.00
C SER A 184 27.26 30.55 -4.53
N VAL A 185 27.68 29.37 -5.00
CA VAL A 185 26.77 28.30 -5.44
C VAL A 185 25.92 27.79 -4.27
N TYR A 186 26.51 27.61 -3.08
CA TYR A 186 25.77 27.26 -1.88
C TYR A 186 24.68 28.29 -1.53
N HIS A 187 25.00 29.59 -1.57
CA HIS A 187 24.02 30.65 -1.35
C HIS A 187 22.88 30.63 -2.38
N LEU A 188 23.20 30.49 -3.68
CA LEU A 188 22.18 30.40 -4.73
C LEU A 188 21.28 29.16 -4.56
N HIS A 189 21.85 28.02 -4.16
CA HIS A 189 21.08 26.81 -3.89
C HIS A 189 20.14 26.98 -2.68
N GLN A 190 20.61 27.67 -1.63
CA GLN A 190 19.79 27.99 -0.46
C GLN A 190 18.64 28.94 -0.80
N GLU A 191 18.85 29.91 -1.69
CA GLU A 191 17.81 30.79 -2.22
C GLU A 191 16.79 30.02 -3.08
N GLU A 192 17.24 29.04 -3.88
CA GLU A 192 16.38 28.18 -4.69
C GLU A 192 15.51 27.27 -3.82
N ILE A 193 16.08 26.61 -2.80
CA ILE A 193 15.33 25.86 -1.78
C ILE A 193 14.29 26.77 -1.11
N GLY A 194 14.67 28.00 -0.75
CA GLY A 194 13.77 29.01 -0.21
C GLY A 194 12.67 29.46 -1.18
N ARG A 195 12.89 29.39 -2.50
CA ARG A 195 11.89 29.68 -3.54
C ARG A 195 10.92 28.51 -3.70
N ILE A 196 11.44 27.29 -3.85
CA ILE A 196 10.66 26.05 -3.97
C ILE A 196 9.75 25.88 -2.75
N LYS A 197 10.27 26.08 -1.53
CA LYS A 197 9.45 25.98 -0.31
C LYS A 197 8.24 26.94 -0.34
N ARG A 198 8.47 28.21 -0.71
CA ARG A 198 7.39 29.20 -0.88
C ARG A 198 6.44 28.88 -2.04
N GLU A 199 6.86 28.09 -3.02
CA GLU A 199 6.02 27.60 -4.11
C GLU A 199 5.10 26.48 -3.65
N CYS A 200 5.67 25.46 -3.00
CA CYS A 200 4.91 24.38 -2.37
C CYS A 200 3.90 24.92 -1.36
N GLU A 201 4.29 25.85 -0.48
CA GLU A 201 3.38 26.51 0.47
C GLU A 201 2.24 27.28 -0.21
N ARG A 202 2.49 27.90 -1.37
CA ARG A 202 1.45 28.58 -2.17
C ARG A 202 0.50 27.57 -2.81
N GLU A 203 1.02 26.46 -3.31
CA GLU A 203 0.21 25.44 -3.99
C GLU A 203 -0.64 24.63 -3.01
N ILE A 204 -0.09 24.27 -1.85
CA ILE A 204 -0.86 23.65 -0.75
C ILE A 204 -2.08 24.52 -0.40
N ARG A 205 -1.89 25.82 -0.16
CA ARG A 205 -2.99 26.75 0.16
C ARG A 205 -4.05 26.85 -0.94
N ARG A 206 -3.66 26.73 -2.22
CA ARG A 206 -4.62 26.69 -3.34
C ARG A 206 -5.41 25.39 -3.35
N LEU A 207 -4.75 24.26 -3.11
CA LEU A 207 -5.39 22.95 -3.08
C LEU A 207 -6.34 22.81 -1.89
N GLU A 208 -5.96 23.32 -0.72
CA GLU A 208 -6.82 23.47 0.47
C GLU A 208 -8.08 24.29 0.13
N GLN A 209 -7.92 25.49 -0.44
CA GLN A 209 -9.06 26.33 -0.83
C GLN A 209 -9.96 25.65 -1.88
N GLN A 210 -9.39 24.93 -2.86
CA GLN A 210 -10.18 24.17 -3.84
C GLN A 210 -10.92 22.98 -3.23
N LEU A 211 -10.40 22.39 -2.14
CA LEU A 211 -11.07 21.33 -1.41
C LEU A 211 -12.27 21.90 -0.64
N ASP A 212 -12.05 22.99 0.11
CA ASP A 212 -13.12 23.71 0.82
C ASP A 212 -14.26 24.15 -0.13
N GLU A 213 -13.93 24.68 -1.31
CA GLU A 213 -14.92 25.06 -2.33
C GLU A 213 -15.69 23.85 -2.89
N LYS A 214 -15.03 22.70 -3.07
CA LYS A 214 -15.69 21.44 -3.51
C LYS A 214 -16.60 20.88 -2.44
N ASP A 215 -16.17 20.86 -1.18
CA ASP A 215 -16.99 20.37 -0.07
C ASP A 215 -18.16 21.30 0.23
N ALA A 216 -17.95 22.63 0.21
CA ALA A 216 -19.04 23.60 0.27
C ALA A 216 -20.08 23.37 -0.84
N ARG A 217 -19.63 23.10 -2.08
CA ARG A 217 -20.52 22.77 -3.20
C ARG A 217 -21.24 21.44 -3.01
N ARG A 218 -20.59 20.42 -2.45
CA ARG A 218 -21.19 19.12 -2.11
C ARG A 218 -22.27 19.27 -1.03
N PHE A 219 -22.01 20.06 0.02
CA PHE A 219 -23.00 20.36 1.05
C PHE A 219 -24.18 21.16 0.49
N GLN A 220 -23.94 22.16 -0.35
CA GLN A 220 -25.02 22.90 -1.04
C GLN A 220 -25.90 21.98 -1.91
N LEU A 221 -25.29 21.06 -2.66
CA LEU A 221 -26.02 20.06 -3.44
C LEU A 221 -26.89 19.19 -2.52
N LYS A 222 -26.34 18.75 -1.39
CA LYS A 222 -27.07 17.90 -0.43
C LYS A 222 -28.23 18.64 0.25
N ILE A 223 -28.05 19.93 0.57
CA ILE A 223 -29.13 20.79 1.07
C ILE A 223 -30.23 20.94 0.01
N ALA A 224 -29.88 21.13 -1.26
CA ALA A 224 -30.85 21.23 -2.35
C ALA A 224 -31.64 19.93 -2.57
N GLU A 225 -30.98 18.76 -2.52
CA GLU A 225 -31.64 17.44 -2.54
C GLU A 225 -32.64 17.28 -1.39
N LEU A 226 -32.20 17.54 -0.16
CA LEU A 226 -33.05 17.43 1.03
C LEU A 226 -34.25 18.40 0.95
N SER A 227 -34.02 19.63 0.47
CA SER A 227 -35.07 20.63 0.26
C SER A 227 -36.05 20.25 -0.87
N ALA A 228 -35.64 19.40 -1.81
CA ALA A 228 -36.53 18.83 -2.83
C ALA A 228 -37.32 17.63 -2.29
N ILE A 229 -36.74 16.82 -1.42
CA ILE A 229 -37.42 15.72 -0.72
C ILE A 229 -38.48 16.29 0.25
N ILE A 230 -38.13 17.32 1.03
CA ILE A 230 -39.06 18.00 1.95
C ILE A 230 -40.30 18.50 1.19
N ARG A 231 -40.12 19.23 0.08
CA ARG A 231 -41.24 19.69 -0.75
C ARG A 231 -42.13 18.55 -1.25
N LYS A 232 -41.56 17.44 -1.73
CA LYS A 232 -42.36 16.26 -2.13
C LYS A 232 -43.15 15.64 -0.97
N LEU A 233 -42.64 15.70 0.25
CA LEU A 233 -43.33 15.23 1.46
C LEU A 233 -44.42 16.22 1.89
N GLU A 234 -44.19 17.53 1.75
CA GLU A 234 -45.17 18.59 1.98
C GLU A 234 -46.35 18.47 0.99
N ASP A 235 -46.06 18.33 -0.31
CA ASP A 235 -47.06 18.09 -1.37
C ASP A 235 -47.89 16.83 -1.09
N ARG A 236 -47.24 15.72 -0.69
CA ARG A 236 -47.93 14.48 -0.33
C ARG A 236 -48.80 14.64 0.93
N ASN A 237 -48.33 15.39 1.93
CA ASN A 237 -49.12 15.69 3.13
C ASN A 237 -50.32 16.58 2.83
N ALA A 238 -50.21 17.52 1.88
CA ALA A 238 -51.33 18.32 1.40
C ALA A 238 -52.41 17.42 0.76
N LEU A 239 -52.02 16.54 -0.17
CA LEU A 239 -52.93 15.58 -0.81
C LEU A 239 -53.61 14.65 0.21
N LEU A 240 -52.86 14.09 1.17
CA LEU A 240 -53.44 13.26 2.24
C LEU A 240 -54.41 14.04 3.14
N SER A 241 -54.19 15.34 3.34
CA SER A 241 -55.10 16.22 4.07
C SER A 241 -56.40 16.46 3.27
N GLU A 242 -56.29 16.66 1.95
CA GLU A 242 -57.45 16.78 1.05
C GLU A 242 -58.28 15.49 1.00
N GLU A 243 -57.63 14.33 0.84
CA GLU A 243 -58.27 13.01 0.91
C GLU A 243 -59.00 12.80 2.25
N ARG A 244 -58.36 13.12 3.38
CA ARG A 244 -58.98 13.08 4.71
C ARG A 244 -60.23 13.97 4.78
N ASN A 245 -60.16 15.18 4.24
CA ASN A 245 -61.27 16.13 4.29
C ASN A 245 -62.46 15.69 3.41
N GLU A 246 -62.18 15.10 2.24
CA GLU A 246 -63.21 14.53 1.37
C GLU A 246 -63.83 13.26 1.98
N LEU A 247 -63.05 12.40 2.65
CA LEU A 247 -63.58 11.27 3.43
C LEU A 247 -64.48 11.74 4.59
N LEU A 248 -64.08 12.79 5.32
CA LEU A 248 -64.90 13.41 6.37
C LEU A 248 -66.20 14.01 5.82
N LYS A 249 -66.18 14.57 4.61
CA LYS A 249 -67.37 15.08 3.93
C LYS A 249 -68.32 13.94 3.54
N ARG A 250 -67.81 12.86 2.93
CA ARG A 250 -68.60 11.65 2.61
C ARG A 250 -69.21 11.00 3.84
N LEU A 251 -68.48 10.96 4.96
CA LEU A 251 -69.00 10.47 6.24
C LEU A 251 -70.21 11.30 6.70
N ARG A 252 -70.11 12.64 6.68
CA ARG A 252 -71.22 13.54 7.02
C ARG A 252 -72.41 13.41 6.07
N GLU A 253 -72.17 13.21 4.78
CA GLU A 253 -73.21 12.97 3.78
C GLU A 253 -73.95 11.65 4.04
N ALA A 254 -73.22 10.57 4.38
CA ALA A 254 -73.81 9.30 4.77
C ALA A 254 -74.60 9.42 6.09
N GLU A 255 -74.04 10.06 7.12
CA GLU A 255 -74.74 10.33 8.39
C GLU A 255 -76.03 11.12 8.17
N ALA A 256 -76.02 12.12 7.28
CA ALA A 256 -77.20 12.91 6.92
C ALA A 256 -78.27 12.08 6.20
N GLN A 257 -77.89 11.07 5.42
CA GLN A 257 -78.82 10.13 4.77
C GLN A 257 -79.40 9.10 5.75
N TYR A 258 -78.59 8.55 6.66
CA TYR A 258 -79.04 7.55 7.64
C TYR A 258 -79.92 8.14 8.75
N LYS A 259 -79.68 9.37 9.19
CA LYS A 259 -80.44 10.02 10.27
C LYS A 259 -81.97 10.02 10.08
N PRO A 260 -82.55 10.48 8.94
CA PRO A 260 -84.00 10.43 8.74
C PRO A 260 -84.56 8.99 8.64
N LEU A 261 -83.74 8.01 8.22
CA LEU A 261 -84.14 6.60 8.20
C LEU A 261 -84.22 6.04 9.63
N LEU A 262 -83.26 6.37 10.49
CA LEU A 262 -83.28 6.04 11.92
C LEU A 262 -84.48 6.70 12.62
N ASP A 263 -84.71 7.99 12.40
CA ASP A 263 -85.89 8.70 12.95
C ASP A 263 -87.20 8.08 12.49
N LYS A 264 -87.30 7.67 11.21
CA LYS A 264 -88.47 6.96 10.66
C LYS A 264 -88.64 5.58 11.30
N ASN A 265 -87.55 4.83 11.48
CA ASN A 265 -87.58 3.50 12.12
C ASN A 265 -88.04 3.60 13.58
N GLN A 266 -87.52 4.57 14.35
CA GLN A 266 -87.99 4.84 15.73
C GLN A 266 -89.49 5.18 15.77
N ARG A 267 -90.00 6.00 14.84
CA ARG A 267 -91.44 6.31 14.76
C ARG A 267 -92.28 5.08 14.41
N LEU A 268 -91.81 4.23 13.50
CA LEU A 268 -92.47 2.98 13.15
C LEU A 268 -92.50 2.01 14.33
N SER A 269 -91.39 1.88 15.08
CA SER A 269 -91.29 1.04 16.28
C SER A 269 -92.31 1.46 17.34
N ARG A 270 -92.38 2.76 17.69
CA ARG A 270 -93.41 3.30 18.61
C ARG A 270 -94.83 3.03 18.12
N LYS A 271 -95.10 3.18 16.82
CA LYS A 271 -96.42 2.86 16.24
C LYS A 271 -96.73 1.36 16.28
N ASN A 272 -95.71 0.50 16.17
CA ASN A 272 -95.85 -0.95 16.30
C ASN A 272 -96.15 -1.37 17.75
N GLU A 273 -95.53 -0.70 18.73
CA GLU A 273 -95.87 -0.82 20.15
C GLU A 273 -97.31 -0.38 20.43
N GLU A 274 -97.73 0.79 19.92
CA GLU A 274 -99.11 1.29 20.02
C GLU A 274 -100.13 0.29 19.44
N LEU A 275 -99.87 -0.27 18.25
CA LEU A 275 -100.70 -1.30 17.63
C LEU A 275 -100.70 -2.60 18.45
N SER A 276 -99.55 -3.00 18.99
CA SER A 276 -99.47 -4.15 19.91
C SER A 276 -100.26 -3.91 21.21
N HIS A 277 -100.41 -2.65 21.65
CA HIS A 277 -101.26 -2.27 22.78
C HIS A 277 -102.76 -2.13 22.42
N THR A 278 -103.12 -1.75 21.19
CA THR A 278 -104.54 -1.79 20.76
C THR A 278 -104.99 -3.22 20.53
N LEU A 279 -104.16 -4.06 19.90
CA LEU A 279 -104.42 -5.47 19.64
C LEU A 279 -104.66 -6.22 20.95
N ARG A 280 -103.74 -6.13 21.93
CA ARG A 280 -103.93 -6.69 23.29
C ARG A 280 -105.22 -6.22 23.99
N ARG A 281 -105.65 -4.97 23.78
CA ARG A 281 -106.93 -4.47 24.29
C ARG A 281 -108.14 -5.07 23.56
N MET A 282 -108.06 -5.26 22.25
CA MET A 282 -109.13 -5.89 21.47
C MET A 282 -109.23 -7.38 21.77
N GLU A 283 -108.12 -8.10 21.96
CA GLU A 283 -108.10 -9.48 22.45
C GLU A 283 -108.78 -9.60 23.83
N ASN A 284 -108.51 -8.67 24.75
CA ASN A 284 -109.17 -8.65 26.05
C ASN A 284 -110.68 -8.38 25.94
N LYS A 285 -111.11 -7.48 25.06
CA LYS A 285 -112.54 -7.26 24.78
C LYS A 285 -113.19 -8.47 24.12
N LEU A 286 -112.51 -9.12 23.17
CA LEU A 286 -112.99 -10.34 22.52
C LEU A 286 -113.15 -11.47 23.53
N ARG A 287 -112.16 -11.68 24.41
CA ARG A 287 -112.26 -12.61 25.55
C ARG A 287 -113.46 -12.29 26.43
N PHE A 288 -113.68 -11.02 26.78
CA PHE A 288 -114.83 -10.61 27.59
C PHE A 288 -116.18 -10.86 26.89
N VAL A 289 -116.34 -10.47 25.61
CA VAL A 289 -117.58 -10.68 24.84
C VAL A 289 -117.83 -12.17 24.54
N THR A 290 -116.76 -12.97 24.41
CA THR A 290 -116.85 -14.43 24.29
C THR A 290 -117.34 -15.04 25.61
N GLN A 291 -116.79 -14.59 26.75
CA GLN A 291 -117.24 -15.00 28.07
C GLN A 291 -118.69 -14.58 28.35
N GLU A 292 -119.07 -13.35 28.01
CA GLU A 292 -120.45 -12.86 28.11
C GLU A 292 -121.40 -13.65 27.20
N ASN A 293 -120.98 -14.05 26.00
CA ASN A 293 -121.77 -14.94 25.14
C ASN A 293 -121.98 -16.33 25.75
N ILE A 294 -120.96 -16.88 26.42
CA ILE A 294 -121.07 -18.15 27.15
C ILE A 294 -122.06 -17.97 28.31
N GLU A 295 -121.88 -16.94 29.14
CA GLU A 295 -122.81 -16.63 30.24
C GLU A 295 -124.24 -16.35 29.76
N MET A 296 -124.43 -15.69 28.61
CA MET A 296 -125.75 -15.44 28.04
C MET A 296 -126.41 -16.73 27.53
N ARG A 297 -125.64 -17.65 26.93
CA ARG A 297 -126.11 -19.00 26.59
C ARG A 297 -126.49 -19.80 27.84
N GLU A 298 -125.73 -19.68 28.92
CA GLU A 298 -126.02 -20.32 30.22
C GLU A 298 -127.26 -19.71 30.91
N LYS A 299 -127.41 -18.39 30.90
CA LYS A 299 -128.57 -17.65 31.45
C LYS A 299 -129.86 -17.91 30.66
N VAL A 300 -129.78 -18.06 29.33
CA VAL A 300 -130.89 -18.54 28.50
C VAL A 300 -131.21 -20.02 28.80
N GLY A 301 -130.23 -20.80 29.26
CA GLY A 301 -130.39 -22.22 29.60
C GLY A 301 -131.10 -22.53 30.92
N THR A 302 -131.34 -21.57 31.82
CA THR A 302 -131.78 -21.88 33.20
C THR A 302 -133.29 -21.75 33.49
N ILE A 303 -134.12 -21.21 32.59
CA ILE A 303 -135.58 -21.05 32.83
C ILE A 303 -136.43 -21.71 31.72
N ARG A 304 -136.60 -23.03 31.87
CA ARG A 304 -137.78 -23.81 31.43
C ARG A 304 -139.03 -23.19 32.12
N ARG A 305 -140.25 -23.20 31.56
CA ARG A 305 -141.21 -24.33 31.68
C ARG A 305 -142.56 -24.01 31.00
N PRO A 306 -143.33 -25.03 30.57
CA PRO A 306 -143.00 -26.45 30.62
C PRO A 306 -142.60 -26.99 29.23
N SER A 307 -141.43 -27.61 29.12
CA SER A 307 -141.15 -28.55 28.02
C SER A 307 -141.87 -29.87 28.32
N SER A 308 -143.19 -29.83 28.41
CA SER A 308 -144.08 -31.01 28.57
C SER A 308 -144.76 -31.39 27.26
N LEU A 309 -144.27 -30.88 26.12
CA LEU A 309 -144.56 -31.44 24.80
C LEU A 309 -143.57 -32.55 24.44
N ASN A 310 -142.29 -32.44 24.84
CA ASN A 310 -141.31 -33.52 24.68
C ASN A 310 -141.43 -34.64 25.71
N ASP A 311 -142.05 -34.43 26.89
CA ASP A 311 -142.21 -35.51 27.88
C ASP A 311 -143.42 -36.42 27.54
N LEU A 312 -144.32 -35.97 26.66
CA LEU A 312 -145.36 -36.82 26.04
C LEU A 312 -144.81 -37.52 24.81
N ASP A 313 -144.11 -36.80 23.93
CA ASP A 313 -143.47 -37.39 22.74
C ASP A 313 -142.38 -38.39 23.16
N GLN A 314 -141.53 -38.09 24.16
CA GLN A 314 -140.54 -39.05 24.67
C GLN A 314 -141.15 -40.16 25.53
N SER A 315 -142.30 -40.00 26.21
CA SER A 315 -142.93 -41.17 26.87
C SER A 315 -143.79 -42.00 25.91
N GLN A 316 -144.15 -41.45 24.75
CA GLN A 316 -144.78 -42.18 23.65
C GLN A 316 -143.72 -42.84 22.77
N GLU A 317 -142.64 -42.15 22.41
CA GLU A 317 -141.44 -42.71 21.79
C GLU A 317 -140.74 -43.71 22.72
N GLU A 318 -140.64 -43.52 24.04
CA GLU A 318 -140.09 -44.55 24.94
C GLU A 318 -141.04 -45.75 25.05
N ARG A 319 -142.36 -45.55 25.06
CA ARG A 319 -143.32 -46.67 25.01
C ARG A 319 -143.40 -47.33 23.64
N GLU A 320 -143.19 -46.61 22.55
CA GLU A 320 -143.08 -47.14 21.19
C GLU A 320 -141.71 -47.79 20.98
N ILE A 321 -140.61 -47.29 21.55
CA ILE A 321 -139.29 -47.92 21.56
C ILE A 321 -139.29 -49.14 22.49
N GLU A 322 -140.01 -49.13 23.59
CA GLU A 322 -140.16 -50.29 24.48
C GLU A 322 -141.13 -51.32 23.88
N PHE A 323 -142.21 -50.90 23.22
CA PHE A 323 -143.07 -51.77 22.41
C PHE A 323 -142.34 -52.31 21.18
N LEU A 324 -141.53 -51.51 20.48
CA LEU A 324 -140.68 -51.94 19.37
C LEU A 324 -139.51 -52.80 19.85
N ARG A 325 -138.94 -52.57 21.04
CA ARG A 325 -137.95 -53.48 21.65
C ARG A 325 -138.60 -54.80 22.06
N LEU A 326 -139.80 -54.78 22.62
CA LEU A 326 -140.54 -55.99 22.96
C LEU A 326 -140.96 -56.74 21.68
N GLN A 327 -141.41 -56.02 20.64
CA GLN A 327 -141.74 -56.57 19.33
C GLN A 327 -140.48 -57.03 18.55
N VAL A 328 -139.32 -56.41 18.76
CA VAL A 328 -138.02 -56.88 18.24
C VAL A 328 -137.54 -58.08 19.03
N VAL A 329 -137.77 -58.18 20.34
CA VAL A 329 -137.48 -59.39 21.13
C VAL A 329 -138.44 -60.52 20.77
N GLU A 330 -139.71 -60.23 20.52
CA GLU A 330 -140.71 -61.20 20.08
C GLU A 330 -140.47 -61.62 18.62
N GLN A 331 -140.10 -60.68 17.73
CA GLN A 331 -139.58 -61.02 16.40
C GLN A 331 -138.23 -61.72 16.46
N GLN A 332 -137.36 -61.46 17.45
CA GLN A 332 -136.10 -62.19 17.62
C GLN A 332 -136.38 -63.61 18.12
N ASN A 333 -137.34 -63.81 19.03
CA ASN A 333 -137.79 -65.15 19.43
C ASN A 333 -138.46 -65.89 18.27
N ILE A 334 -139.28 -65.21 17.47
CA ILE A 334 -139.85 -65.76 16.23
C ILE A 334 -138.74 -66.02 15.21
N ILE A 335 -137.71 -65.18 15.09
CA ILE A 335 -136.53 -65.41 14.24
C ILE A 335 -135.70 -66.57 14.78
N ASP A 336 -135.58 -66.77 16.08
CA ASP A 336 -134.80 -67.85 16.69
C ASP A 336 -135.54 -69.20 16.57
N ASP A 337 -136.86 -69.21 16.73
CA ASP A 337 -137.70 -70.39 16.50
C ASP A 337 -137.87 -70.68 15.00
N LEU A 338 -138.01 -69.65 14.16
CA LEU A 338 -137.90 -69.78 12.71
C LEU A 338 -136.48 -70.18 12.30
N SER A 339 -135.42 -69.81 13.02
CA SER A 339 -134.03 -70.19 12.70
C SER A 339 -133.73 -71.61 13.13
N LYS A 340 -134.25 -72.09 14.27
CA LYS A 340 -134.27 -73.54 14.58
C LYS A 340 -135.09 -74.30 13.54
N ALA A 341 -136.21 -73.73 13.09
CA ALA A 341 -136.97 -74.28 11.96
C ALA A 341 -136.23 -74.11 10.61
N LEU A 342 -135.30 -73.17 10.47
CA LEU A 342 -134.47 -72.94 9.26
C LEU A 342 -133.14 -73.69 9.29
N GLU A 343 -132.70 -74.20 10.44
CA GLU A 343 -131.66 -75.22 10.58
C GLU A 343 -132.29 -76.58 10.23
N THR A 344 -133.50 -76.84 10.74
CA THR A 344 -134.27 -78.06 10.44
C THR A 344 -134.73 -78.10 8.96
N ALA A 345 -135.24 -76.99 8.43
CA ALA A 345 -135.49 -76.78 7.00
C ALA A 345 -134.23 -76.38 6.24
N GLY A 346 -133.09 -76.20 6.91
CA GLY A 346 -131.79 -75.85 6.32
C GLY A 346 -131.25 -76.99 5.47
N TYR A 347 -131.57 -78.22 5.85
CA TYR A 347 -131.38 -79.42 5.03
C TYR A 347 -132.14 -79.37 3.69
N VAL A 348 -133.23 -78.61 3.60
CA VAL A 348 -134.02 -78.43 2.36
C VAL A 348 -133.64 -77.13 1.65
N LYS A 349 -133.32 -76.07 2.40
CA LYS A 349 -132.98 -74.73 1.88
C LYS A 349 -131.55 -74.65 1.33
N SER A 350 -130.59 -75.36 1.92
CA SER A 350 -129.20 -75.47 1.39
C SER A 350 -129.15 -76.15 0.02
N VAL A 351 -130.00 -77.15 -0.21
CA VAL A 351 -130.14 -77.83 -1.50
C VAL A 351 -130.76 -76.92 -2.56
N ILE A 352 -131.69 -76.04 -2.19
CA ILE A 352 -132.46 -75.24 -3.17
C ILE A 352 -131.81 -73.88 -3.46
N VAL A 353 -131.33 -73.16 -2.44
CA VAL A 353 -130.89 -71.76 -2.60
C VAL A 353 -129.55 -71.62 -3.31
N SER A 354 -128.61 -72.55 -3.12
CA SER A 354 -127.30 -72.50 -3.79
C SER A 354 -127.25 -73.27 -5.11
N PHE A 355 -128.20 -74.16 -5.40
CA PHE A 355 -128.37 -74.72 -6.75
C PHE A 355 -128.93 -73.65 -7.70
N LEU A 356 -129.92 -72.87 -7.24
CA LEU A 356 -130.53 -71.79 -8.01
C LEU A 356 -129.70 -70.50 -8.09
N PHE A 357 -128.59 -70.40 -7.36
CA PHE A 357 -127.57 -69.37 -7.57
C PHE A 357 -126.15 -69.96 -7.67
N LEU A 358 -126.05 -71.12 -8.31
CA LEU A 358 -125.12 -71.32 -9.43
C LEU A 358 -125.71 -70.76 -10.76
N LEU A 359 -126.93 -70.22 -10.70
CA LEU A 359 -127.51 -69.27 -11.67
C LEU A 359 -127.18 -67.79 -11.34
N TYR A 360 -126.22 -67.58 -10.42
CA TYR A 360 -125.71 -66.28 -9.95
C TYR A 360 -124.63 -65.83 -10.93
N VAL A 361 -124.71 -64.58 -11.41
CA VAL A 361 -123.50 -63.75 -11.39
C VAL A 361 -123.62 -62.98 -10.07
N THR A 362 -124.35 -61.86 -10.14
CA THR A 362 -125.30 -61.33 -9.17
C THR A 362 -124.89 -61.16 -7.69
N LEU A 363 -123.60 -61.28 -7.39
CA LEU A 363 -122.88 -60.44 -6.44
C LEU A 363 -121.58 -59.96 -7.15
N HIS A 364 -121.16 -58.70 -7.13
CA HIS A 364 -121.73 -57.53 -6.46
C HIS A 364 -121.36 -56.21 -7.15
N ARG A 365 -122.14 -55.16 -6.82
CA ARG A 365 -121.79 -53.77 -6.43
C ARG A 365 -120.37 -53.24 -6.75
N SER A 366 -120.18 -51.99 -7.22
CA SER A 366 -120.62 -50.69 -6.63
C SER A 366 -119.91 -50.40 -5.28
N ALA A 367 -119.43 -49.18 -4.92
CA ALA A 367 -119.67 -47.84 -5.45
C ALA A 367 -118.50 -46.85 -5.17
N CYS A 368 -118.45 -45.79 -5.98
CA CYS A 368 -118.32 -44.34 -5.69
C CYS A 368 -117.82 -43.76 -4.33
N ASN A 369 -117.13 -42.60 -4.49
CA ASN A 369 -116.93 -41.49 -3.55
C ASN A 369 -115.90 -41.77 -2.41
N VAL A 370 -115.13 -40.79 -1.88
CA VAL A 370 -115.52 -39.45 -1.39
C VAL A 370 -114.37 -38.41 -1.57
N LYS A 371 -114.72 -37.17 -1.97
CA LYS A 371 -113.99 -35.91 -1.70
C LYS A 371 -114.56 -35.32 -0.38
N PRO A 372 -113.84 -34.56 0.48
CA PRO A 372 -113.46 -33.17 0.15
C PRO A 372 -112.17 -32.65 0.92
N VAL A 373 -111.47 -31.55 0.54
CA VAL A 373 -111.63 -30.11 0.96
C VAL A 373 -111.38 -29.90 2.47
N VAL A 374 -110.54 -28.98 3.00
CA VAL A 374 -109.63 -27.96 2.40
C VAL A 374 -108.76 -27.24 3.48
N GLU A 375 -107.67 -26.60 3.04
CA GLU A 375 -106.98 -25.39 3.58
C GLU A 375 -106.57 -25.16 5.06
N THR A 376 -105.30 -24.74 5.20
CA THR A 376 -104.75 -23.76 6.20
C THR A 376 -104.64 -24.23 7.67
N PHE A 377 -103.73 -23.70 8.53
CA PHE A 377 -103.04 -22.40 8.56
C PHE A 377 -101.71 -22.47 9.38
N PHE A 378 -100.62 -21.87 8.87
CA PHE A 378 -99.60 -21.04 9.58
C PHE A 378 -98.75 -21.59 10.77
N GLY A 379 -97.43 -21.32 10.76
CA GLY A 379 -96.48 -21.50 11.88
C GLY A 379 -95.12 -20.83 11.58
N TYR A 380 -94.49 -20.21 12.59
CA TYR A 380 -93.34 -19.28 12.48
C TYR A 380 -92.04 -19.88 13.09
N ASP A 381 -90.88 -19.29 12.71
CA ASP A 381 -89.55 -19.31 13.39
C ASP A 381 -88.82 -20.67 13.60
N GLU A 382 -87.48 -20.75 13.69
CA GLU A 382 -86.41 -19.71 13.67
C GLU A 382 -85.11 -20.28 13.04
N GLU A 383 -84.13 -19.37 12.83
CA GLU A 383 -82.72 -19.54 12.43
C GLU A 383 -82.08 -20.95 12.27
N ALA A 384 -81.40 -21.19 11.13
CA ALA A 384 -79.94 -21.05 11.04
C ALA A 384 -79.32 -21.44 9.67
N SER A 385 -78.20 -20.77 9.35
CA SER A 385 -77.05 -21.29 8.57
C SER A 385 -77.03 -21.22 7.02
N LEU A 386 -76.18 -20.29 6.55
CA LEU A 386 -75.29 -20.35 5.38
C LEU A 386 -75.86 -20.38 3.95
N ASP A 387 -75.53 -19.32 3.21
CA ASP A 387 -75.73 -19.14 1.77
C ASP A 387 -74.92 -20.12 0.90
N SER A 388 -75.54 -20.64 -0.18
CA SER A 388 -74.86 -20.78 -1.47
C SER A 388 -75.87 -20.90 -2.62
N ASP A 389 -75.83 -19.89 -3.50
CA ASP A 389 -76.27 -19.78 -4.90
C ASP A 389 -77.09 -20.89 -5.59
N GLY A 390 -77.98 -20.43 -6.51
CA GLY A 390 -78.04 -21.05 -7.83
C GLY A 390 -79.40 -21.55 -8.32
N SER A 391 -80.24 -20.62 -8.78
CA SER A 391 -81.46 -20.90 -9.57
C SER A 391 -81.25 -21.87 -10.75
N SER A 392 -82.22 -22.77 -10.96
CA SER A 392 -82.47 -23.57 -12.18
C SER A 392 -83.87 -24.21 -12.06
N ILE A 393 -84.70 -24.42 -13.09
CA ILE A 393 -84.69 -24.00 -14.50
C ILE A 393 -86.14 -24.10 -15.06
N SER A 394 -86.36 -23.77 -16.34
CA SER A 394 -87.63 -23.71 -17.06
C SER A 394 -88.39 -25.04 -17.28
N HIS A 395 -89.68 -24.91 -17.60
CA HIS A 395 -90.73 -25.91 -17.81
C HIS A 395 -90.55 -26.99 -18.93
N HIS A 396 -91.54 -27.91 -18.94
CA HIS A 396 -92.12 -28.68 -20.08
C HIS A 396 -91.42 -29.99 -20.48
N THR A 397 -92.09 -31.12 -20.81
CA THR A 397 -93.45 -31.67 -20.53
C THR A 397 -93.55 -33.14 -21.02
N ASP A 398 -94.57 -33.88 -20.52
CA ASP A 398 -95.39 -34.91 -21.21
C ASP A 398 -94.94 -36.38 -21.47
N ARG A 399 -95.95 -37.26 -21.28
CA ARG A 399 -96.20 -38.64 -21.80
C ARG A 399 -95.74 -39.90 -21.04
N THR A 400 -96.62 -40.31 -20.10
CA THR A 400 -97.42 -41.57 -19.99
C THR A 400 -97.10 -42.83 -20.87
N PRO A 401 -97.56 -44.06 -20.49
CA PRO A 401 -96.62 -45.14 -20.08
C PRO A 401 -96.90 -46.54 -20.70
N CYS A 402 -96.13 -47.56 -20.28
CA CYS A 402 -96.51 -48.99 -20.38
C CYS A 402 -96.03 -49.80 -19.14
N THR A 403 -96.60 -50.99 -18.98
CA THR A 403 -96.73 -51.80 -17.75
C THR A 403 -95.52 -52.70 -17.39
N PRO A 404 -95.49 -53.28 -16.15
CA PRO A 404 -94.28 -53.79 -15.50
C PRO A 404 -94.12 -55.33 -15.57
N ASP A 405 -93.26 -55.84 -14.68
CA ASP A 405 -93.00 -57.25 -14.30
C ASP A 405 -91.82 -57.94 -15.03
N ASP A 406 -90.60 -57.55 -14.66
CA ASP A 406 -89.76 -58.35 -13.73
C ASP A 406 -88.61 -57.46 -13.17
N ASP A 407 -87.75 -58.01 -12.29
CA ASP A 407 -86.49 -57.43 -11.78
C ASP A 407 -86.53 -56.26 -10.77
N LEU A 408 -87.15 -56.50 -9.60
CA LEU A 408 -86.90 -55.70 -8.38
C LEU A 408 -85.42 -55.74 -7.90
N GLU A 409 -84.63 -56.72 -8.37
CA GLU A 409 -83.19 -56.84 -8.08
C GLU A 409 -82.34 -55.97 -9.04
N GLU A 410 -82.73 -55.85 -10.32
CA GLU A 410 -82.05 -54.95 -11.27
C GLU A 410 -82.36 -53.48 -10.96
N GLY A 411 -83.54 -53.15 -10.40
CA GLY A 411 -83.86 -51.80 -9.93
C GLY A 411 -82.87 -51.27 -8.88
N MET A 412 -82.56 -52.06 -7.85
CA MET A 412 -81.59 -51.70 -6.80
C MET A 412 -80.16 -51.56 -7.36
N ILE A 413 -79.75 -52.49 -8.24
CA ILE A 413 -78.42 -52.45 -8.88
C ILE A 413 -78.31 -51.24 -9.81
N LYS A 414 -79.39 -50.89 -10.53
CA LYS A 414 -79.46 -49.76 -11.44
C LYS A 414 -79.50 -48.42 -10.71
N GLU A 415 -80.19 -48.32 -9.57
CA GLU A 415 -80.12 -47.14 -8.70
C GLU A 415 -78.72 -46.97 -8.07
N GLU A 416 -78.04 -48.05 -7.66
CA GLU A 416 -76.66 -47.97 -7.19
C GLU A 416 -75.69 -47.60 -8.32
N ILE A 417 -75.88 -48.12 -9.54
CA ILE A 417 -75.10 -47.74 -10.73
C ILE A 417 -75.35 -46.28 -11.10
N ASP A 418 -76.60 -45.78 -11.05
CA ASP A 418 -76.93 -44.38 -11.32
C ASP A 418 -76.37 -43.44 -10.24
N LEU A 419 -76.34 -43.86 -8.97
CA LEU A 419 -75.68 -43.15 -7.88
C LEU A 419 -74.16 -43.09 -8.08
N ARG A 420 -73.53 -44.22 -8.40
CA ARG A 420 -72.10 -44.30 -8.74
C ARG A 420 -71.77 -43.50 -10.00
N PHE A 421 -72.64 -43.48 -11.01
CA PHE A 421 -72.47 -42.70 -12.23
C PHE A 421 -72.61 -41.19 -11.96
N ARG A 422 -73.56 -40.77 -11.10
CA ARG A 422 -73.66 -39.37 -10.63
C ARG A 422 -72.43 -38.97 -9.82
N GLN A 423 -71.96 -39.79 -8.88
CA GLN A 423 -70.71 -39.54 -8.15
C GLN A 423 -69.51 -39.45 -9.09
N LEU A 424 -69.33 -40.42 -10.00
CA LEU A 424 -68.24 -40.41 -10.98
C LEU A 424 -68.31 -39.19 -11.91
N THR A 425 -69.52 -38.74 -12.28
CA THR A 425 -69.71 -37.51 -13.07
C THR A 425 -69.35 -36.27 -12.26
N MET A 426 -69.72 -36.20 -10.97
CA MET A 426 -69.33 -35.11 -10.07
C MET A 426 -67.81 -35.09 -9.84
N GLU A 427 -67.18 -36.24 -9.61
CA GLU A 427 -65.72 -36.36 -9.49
C GLU A 427 -65.02 -36.04 -10.80
N TYR A 428 -65.54 -36.47 -11.95
CA TYR A 428 -65.00 -36.10 -13.25
C TYR A 428 -65.10 -34.59 -13.51
N GLN A 429 -66.21 -33.94 -13.14
CA GLN A 429 -66.34 -32.48 -13.21
C GLN A 429 -65.48 -31.74 -12.17
N ALA A 430 -65.25 -32.34 -10.99
CA ALA A 430 -64.33 -31.80 -9.99
C ALA A 430 -62.87 -31.93 -10.46
N LEU A 431 -62.51 -33.06 -11.09
CA LEU A 431 -61.21 -33.32 -11.68
C LEU A 431 -60.97 -32.44 -12.92
N GLN A 432 -61.96 -32.22 -13.78
CA GLN A 432 -61.88 -31.27 -14.88
C GLN A 432 -61.68 -29.83 -14.36
N ARG A 433 -62.37 -29.43 -13.28
CA ARG A 433 -62.15 -28.12 -12.64
C ARG A 433 -60.77 -28.03 -11.98
N ALA A 434 -60.31 -29.07 -11.28
CA ALA A 434 -58.98 -29.13 -10.70
C ALA A 434 -57.88 -29.12 -11.78
N TYR A 435 -58.09 -29.81 -12.90
CA TYR A 435 -57.19 -29.81 -14.06
C TYR A 435 -57.19 -28.46 -14.77
N ALA A 436 -58.35 -27.79 -14.90
CA ALA A 436 -58.42 -26.42 -15.41
C ALA A 436 -57.70 -25.43 -14.49
N LEU A 437 -57.88 -25.52 -13.17
CA LEU A 437 -57.18 -24.69 -12.18
C LEU A 437 -55.67 -24.96 -12.15
N LEU A 438 -55.25 -26.23 -12.28
CA LEU A 438 -53.84 -26.58 -12.46
C LEU A 438 -53.29 -26.04 -13.78
N GLN A 439 -54.07 -26.08 -14.86
CA GLN A 439 -53.66 -25.54 -16.15
C GLN A 439 -53.72 -24.00 -16.21
N GLU A 440 -54.45 -23.35 -15.30
CA GLU A 440 -54.42 -21.91 -15.05
C GLU A 440 -53.20 -21.52 -14.18
N GLN A 441 -52.88 -22.30 -13.14
CA GLN A 441 -51.67 -22.13 -12.33
C GLN A 441 -50.38 -22.41 -13.11
N VAL A 442 -50.36 -23.45 -13.95
CA VAL A 442 -49.24 -23.79 -14.85
C VAL A 442 -49.26 -22.90 -16.11
N GLY A 443 -50.42 -22.36 -16.49
CA GLY A 443 -50.58 -21.35 -17.55
C GLY A 443 -50.11 -19.94 -17.14
N GLY A 444 -49.84 -19.72 -15.86
CA GLY A 444 -49.27 -18.48 -15.31
C GLY A 444 -47.78 -18.32 -15.61
N THR A 445 -47.43 -17.93 -16.83
CA THR A 445 -46.08 -17.45 -17.23
C THR A 445 -44.95 -18.48 -17.30
N PHE A 446 -45.21 -19.68 -17.85
CA PHE A 446 -44.16 -20.40 -18.59
C PHE A 446 -43.89 -19.68 -19.92
N ASP A 447 -43.27 -18.48 -19.83
CA ASP A 447 -42.80 -17.71 -20.98
C ASP A 447 -41.58 -18.44 -21.56
N ALA A 448 -41.85 -19.36 -22.49
CA ALA A 448 -40.82 -20.16 -23.14
C ALA A 448 -39.77 -19.31 -23.86
N GLU A 449 -40.10 -18.08 -24.30
CA GLU A 449 -39.09 -17.15 -24.83
C GLU A 449 -38.16 -16.63 -23.72
N ARG A 450 -38.69 -16.35 -22.53
CA ARG A 450 -37.90 -15.90 -21.37
C ARG A 450 -37.07 -17.03 -20.76
N GLU A 451 -37.62 -18.25 -20.70
CA GLU A 451 -36.88 -19.42 -20.26
C GLU A 451 -35.78 -19.80 -21.27
N VAL A 452 -36.06 -19.78 -22.58
CA VAL A 452 -35.03 -19.94 -23.62
C VAL A 452 -33.97 -18.85 -23.51
N LYS A 453 -34.34 -17.57 -23.35
CA LYS A 453 -33.34 -16.49 -23.14
C LYS A 453 -32.52 -16.69 -21.86
N THR A 454 -33.13 -17.15 -20.77
CA THR A 454 -32.42 -17.45 -19.52
C THR A 454 -31.47 -18.63 -19.71
N ARG A 455 -31.88 -19.65 -20.46
CA ARG A 455 -31.06 -20.82 -20.83
C ARG A 455 -29.92 -20.46 -21.78
N GLU A 456 -30.16 -19.64 -22.79
CA GLU A 456 -29.16 -19.10 -23.71
C GLU A 456 -28.15 -18.21 -22.97
N GLN A 457 -28.63 -17.37 -22.04
CA GLN A 457 -27.79 -16.51 -21.21
C GLN A 457 -26.92 -17.34 -20.26
N LEU A 458 -27.49 -18.33 -19.57
CA LEU A 458 -26.73 -19.29 -18.74
C LEU A 458 -25.76 -20.13 -19.59
N GLN A 459 -26.10 -20.50 -20.82
CA GLN A 459 -25.16 -21.15 -21.74
C GLN A 459 -24.01 -20.22 -22.16
N ALA A 460 -24.29 -18.95 -22.43
CA ALA A 460 -23.27 -17.96 -22.76
C ALA A 460 -22.35 -17.66 -21.56
N GLU A 461 -22.89 -17.61 -20.34
CA GLU A 461 -22.13 -17.48 -19.10
C GLU A 461 -21.28 -18.73 -18.84
N LEU A 462 -21.84 -19.94 -19.02
CA LEU A 462 -21.11 -21.21 -18.89
C LEU A 462 -19.94 -21.28 -19.89
N ILE A 463 -20.15 -20.90 -21.16
CA ILE A 463 -19.08 -20.82 -22.17
C ILE A 463 -18.01 -19.79 -21.76
N ARG A 464 -18.39 -18.60 -21.26
CA ARG A 464 -17.43 -17.60 -20.76
C ARG A 464 -16.61 -18.12 -19.59
N TYR A 465 -17.23 -18.83 -18.65
CA TYR A 465 -16.52 -19.46 -17.54
C TYR A 465 -15.61 -20.58 -18.01
N GLN A 466 -16.02 -21.39 -18.99
CA GLN A 466 -15.15 -22.40 -19.62
C GLN A 466 -13.93 -21.77 -20.28
N THR A 467 -14.11 -20.76 -21.15
CA THR A 467 -12.97 -20.04 -21.76
C THR A 467 -12.09 -19.39 -20.70
N ARG A 468 -12.67 -18.83 -19.62
CA ARG A 468 -11.89 -18.26 -18.52
C ARG A 468 -11.11 -19.32 -17.75
N ILE A 469 -11.64 -20.53 -17.58
CA ILE A 469 -10.93 -21.68 -17.00
C ILE A 469 -9.80 -22.10 -17.94
N GLU A 470 -10.06 -22.27 -19.24
CA GLU A 470 -9.06 -22.63 -20.26
C GLU A 470 -7.92 -21.60 -20.34
N ASP A 471 -8.22 -20.30 -20.27
CA ASP A 471 -7.25 -19.20 -20.21
C ASP A 471 -6.39 -19.28 -18.93
N LEU A 472 -7.00 -19.55 -17.78
CA LEU A 472 -6.32 -19.67 -16.49
C LEU A 472 -5.47 -20.93 -16.39
N GLU A 473 -5.96 -22.07 -16.89
CA GLU A 473 -5.22 -23.32 -17.02
C GLU A 473 -4.04 -23.15 -17.98
N SER A 474 -4.24 -22.44 -19.10
CA SER A 474 -3.17 -22.08 -20.03
C SER A 474 -2.12 -21.19 -19.37
N ALA A 475 -2.52 -20.17 -18.61
CA ALA A 475 -1.61 -19.30 -17.86
C ALA A 475 -0.85 -20.07 -16.76
N LEU A 476 -1.51 -20.96 -16.01
CA LEU A 476 -0.91 -21.86 -15.03
C LEU A 476 0.10 -22.83 -15.67
N SER A 477 -0.20 -23.36 -16.87
CA SER A 477 0.73 -24.24 -17.60
C SER A 477 1.99 -23.50 -18.09
N GLN A 478 1.90 -22.19 -18.31
CA GLN A 478 3.02 -21.31 -18.67
C GLN A 478 3.75 -20.76 -17.43
N GLN A 479 3.13 -20.79 -16.25
CA GLN A 479 3.69 -20.36 -14.97
C GLN A 479 4.80 -21.31 -14.49
N GLY A 480 6.00 -21.09 -15.02
CA GLY A 480 7.17 -21.96 -14.84
C GLY A 480 8.04 -22.07 -16.09
N GLN A 481 7.56 -21.60 -17.24
CA GLN A 481 8.30 -21.50 -18.51
C GLN A 481 8.80 -20.08 -18.82
N ASP A 482 8.66 -19.12 -17.90
CA ASP A 482 9.26 -17.80 -18.07
C ASP A 482 10.80 -17.91 -17.99
N VAL A 483 11.41 -18.01 -19.17
CA VAL A 483 12.85 -18.13 -19.36
C VAL A 483 13.59 -17.00 -18.65
N LYS A 484 13.03 -15.79 -18.59
CA LYS A 484 13.65 -14.65 -17.91
C LYS A 484 13.74 -14.87 -16.42
N TRP A 485 12.66 -15.35 -15.78
CA TRP A 485 12.68 -15.66 -14.34
C TRP A 485 13.71 -16.76 -14.01
N ILE A 486 13.87 -17.76 -14.88
CA ILE A 486 14.87 -18.81 -14.73
C ILE A 486 16.30 -18.22 -14.88
N GLU A 487 16.52 -17.38 -15.88
CA GLU A 487 17.81 -16.70 -16.12
C GLU A 487 18.18 -15.75 -14.97
N GLU A 488 17.24 -14.95 -14.48
CA GLU A 488 17.40 -14.05 -13.34
C GLU A 488 17.69 -14.84 -12.06
N LYS A 489 16.94 -15.91 -11.79
CA LYS A 489 17.20 -16.82 -10.66
C LYS A 489 18.61 -17.43 -10.75
N GLN A 490 19.05 -17.87 -11.93
CA GLN A 490 20.41 -18.38 -12.14
C GLN A 490 21.49 -17.29 -12.06
N ALA A 491 21.19 -16.05 -12.42
CA ALA A 491 22.09 -14.91 -12.22
C ALA A 491 22.25 -14.56 -10.74
N LEU A 492 21.14 -14.59 -9.98
CA LEU A 492 21.14 -14.40 -8.52
C LEU A 492 21.92 -15.50 -7.80
N TYR A 493 21.78 -16.77 -8.20
CA TYR A 493 22.62 -17.86 -7.65
C TYR A 493 24.11 -17.65 -7.92
N ARG A 494 24.49 -17.28 -9.15
CA ARG A 494 25.89 -16.96 -9.48
C ARG A 494 26.43 -15.80 -8.64
N ARG A 495 25.64 -14.73 -8.50
CA ARG A 495 26.03 -13.55 -7.72
C ARG A 495 26.10 -13.82 -6.21
N ASN A 496 25.22 -14.66 -5.67
CA ASN A 496 25.35 -15.14 -4.29
C ASN A 496 26.61 -15.99 -4.10
N GLN A 497 26.99 -16.83 -5.06
CA GLN A 497 28.24 -17.59 -4.99
C GLN A 497 29.47 -16.66 -5.00
N GLU A 498 29.50 -15.66 -5.89
CA GLU A 498 30.54 -14.61 -5.91
C GLU A 498 30.66 -13.89 -4.55
N LEU A 499 29.54 -13.57 -3.92
CA LEU A 499 29.51 -12.93 -2.59
C LEU A 499 30.00 -13.86 -1.48
N VAL A 500 29.61 -15.14 -1.49
CA VAL A 500 30.08 -16.14 -0.53
C VAL A 500 31.59 -16.35 -0.62
N ASP A 501 32.13 -16.44 -1.83
CA ASP A 501 33.58 -16.64 -2.00
C ASP A 501 34.37 -15.36 -1.69
N LYS A 502 33.78 -14.17 -1.91
CA LYS A 502 34.36 -12.91 -1.43
C LYS A 502 34.32 -12.78 0.08
N ILE A 503 33.27 -13.25 0.77
CA ILE A 503 33.23 -13.30 2.25
C ILE A 503 34.38 -14.18 2.77
N LYS A 504 34.56 -15.40 2.23
CA LYS A 504 35.68 -16.28 2.61
C LYS A 504 37.06 -15.64 2.38
N GLN A 505 37.22 -14.86 1.31
CA GLN A 505 38.45 -14.09 1.08
C GLN A 505 38.65 -13.05 2.20
N MET A 506 37.62 -12.26 2.52
CA MET A 506 37.70 -11.26 3.59
C MET A 506 37.95 -11.90 4.98
N GLU A 507 37.36 -13.06 5.28
CA GLU A 507 37.60 -13.83 6.50
C GLU A 507 39.07 -14.31 6.58
N GLY A 508 39.66 -14.70 5.46
CA GLY A 508 41.08 -15.05 5.35
C GLY A 508 42.01 -13.85 5.54
N GLU A 509 41.66 -12.70 4.96
CA GLU A 509 42.39 -11.44 5.13
C GLU A 509 42.29 -10.92 6.58
N GLU A 510 41.10 -10.97 7.20
CA GLU A 510 40.89 -10.67 8.62
C GLU A 510 41.71 -11.59 9.52
N SER A 511 41.72 -12.90 9.22
CA SER A 511 42.53 -13.87 9.94
C SER A 511 44.01 -13.55 9.83
N ARG A 512 44.52 -13.14 8.65
CA ARG A 512 45.91 -12.72 8.48
C ARG A 512 46.22 -11.45 9.28
N LEU A 513 45.39 -10.42 9.17
CA LEU A 513 45.56 -9.17 9.90
C LEU A 513 45.54 -9.36 11.43
N LYS A 514 44.76 -10.33 11.94
CA LYS A 514 44.80 -10.72 13.36
C LYS A 514 46.15 -11.29 13.79
N HIS A 515 46.83 -12.07 12.93
CA HIS A 515 48.19 -12.53 13.20
C HIS A 515 49.19 -11.37 13.10
N ASP A 516 49.12 -10.56 12.03
CA ASP A 516 49.98 -9.37 11.85
C ASP A 516 49.89 -8.41 13.06
N ILE A 517 48.69 -8.24 13.66
CA ILE A 517 48.46 -7.47 14.89
C ILE A 517 49.05 -8.14 16.13
N GLN A 518 49.01 -9.46 16.24
CA GLN A 518 49.60 -10.16 17.38
C GLN A 518 51.12 -10.10 17.33
N ASP A 519 51.73 -10.34 16.17
CA ASP A 519 53.17 -10.20 15.95
C ASP A 519 53.65 -8.77 16.31
N ALA A 520 52.87 -7.74 15.97
CA ALA A 520 53.16 -6.35 16.34
C ALA A 520 53.06 -6.09 17.86
N LYS A 521 52.15 -6.76 18.57
CA LYS A 521 52.08 -6.68 20.05
C LYS A 521 53.28 -7.35 20.70
N ASP A 522 53.61 -8.57 20.27
CA ASP A 522 54.75 -9.34 20.79
C ASP A 522 56.07 -8.56 20.57
N GLN A 523 56.20 -7.88 19.41
CA GLN A 523 57.30 -6.94 19.16
C GLN A 523 57.28 -5.71 20.07
N ASN A 524 56.11 -5.13 20.33
CA ASN A 524 55.99 -3.99 21.24
C ASN A 524 56.34 -4.36 22.68
N GLU A 525 55.88 -5.51 23.18
CA GLU A 525 56.27 -6.04 24.49
C GLU A 525 57.80 -6.22 24.57
N LEU A 526 58.44 -6.77 23.52
CA LEU A 526 59.90 -6.88 23.46
C LEU A 526 60.61 -5.51 23.48
N LEU A 527 60.04 -4.50 22.83
CA LEU A 527 60.56 -3.13 22.86
C LEU A 527 60.39 -2.49 24.25
N GLU A 528 59.27 -2.72 24.94
CA GLU A 528 59.06 -2.28 26.32
C GLU A 528 60.09 -2.91 27.27
N PHE A 529 60.36 -4.22 27.17
CA PHE A 529 61.44 -4.86 27.91
C PHE A 529 62.81 -4.25 27.60
N ARG A 530 63.08 -3.91 26.34
CA ARG A 530 64.34 -3.28 25.93
C ARG A 530 64.47 -1.84 26.44
N ILE A 531 63.38 -1.08 26.49
CA ILE A 531 63.35 0.27 27.08
C ILE A 531 63.66 0.17 28.58
N LEU A 532 62.98 -0.72 29.32
CA LEU A 532 63.25 -0.95 30.74
C LEU A 532 64.70 -1.37 31.01
N GLU A 533 65.30 -2.19 30.14
CA GLU A 533 66.72 -2.58 30.22
C GLU A 533 67.67 -1.38 29.97
N LEU A 534 67.27 -0.42 29.12
CA LEU A 534 68.03 0.80 28.86
C LEU A 534 67.88 1.83 29.99
N GLU A 535 66.67 2.00 30.54
CA GLU A 535 66.42 2.85 31.72
C GLU A 535 67.18 2.36 32.96
N GLU A 536 67.25 1.04 33.18
CA GLU A 536 68.04 0.46 34.28
C GLU A 536 69.56 0.62 34.05
N ARG A 537 70.02 0.62 32.79
CA ARG A 537 71.40 0.99 32.44
C ARG A 537 71.66 2.48 32.68
N GLU A 538 70.71 3.34 32.35
CA GLU A 538 70.80 4.79 32.59
C GLU A 538 70.88 5.09 34.09
N ARG A 539 69.99 4.51 34.91
CA ARG A 539 70.04 4.64 36.39
C ARG A 539 71.34 4.14 37.02
N ARG A 540 72.00 3.17 36.40
CA ARG A 540 73.30 2.62 36.87
C ARG A 540 74.52 3.33 36.28
N SER A 541 74.33 4.17 35.27
CA SER A 541 75.38 5.03 34.74
C SER A 541 75.57 6.24 35.65
N PRO A 542 76.80 6.73 35.89
CA PRO A 542 77.00 7.98 36.61
C PRO A 542 76.32 9.14 35.87
N ALA A 543 75.35 9.79 36.52
CA ALA A 543 74.58 10.85 35.91
C ALA A 543 75.45 12.06 35.56
N ILE A 544 75.56 12.38 34.26
CA ILE A 544 76.14 13.64 33.79
C ILE A 544 75.10 14.75 34.02
N ASN A 545 75.04 15.24 35.26
CA ASN A 545 74.19 16.36 35.65
C ASN A 545 74.69 17.66 35.01
N PHE A 546 74.21 17.98 33.80
CA PHE A 546 74.32 19.33 33.24
C PHE A 546 73.49 20.31 34.08
N HIS A 547 74.13 20.92 35.07
CA HIS A 547 73.55 22.02 35.82
C HIS A 547 73.39 23.21 34.88
N SER A 548 72.16 23.69 34.67
CA SER A 548 71.87 24.83 33.80
C SER A 548 72.38 26.13 34.42
N VAL A 549 73.67 26.46 34.23
CA VAL A 549 74.27 27.69 34.74
C VAL A 549 73.76 28.90 33.94
N HIS A 550 73.25 29.91 34.65
CA HIS A 550 72.64 31.09 34.04
C HIS A 550 73.72 32.08 33.57
N PHE A 551 73.88 32.23 32.26
CA PHE A 551 74.86 33.14 31.66
C PHE A 551 74.50 34.61 31.91
N LYS A 552 75.41 35.36 32.54
CA LYS A 552 75.29 36.82 32.66
C LYS A 552 75.87 37.49 31.41
N GLU A 553 75.19 38.54 30.96
CA GLU A 553 75.56 39.31 29.77
C GLU A 553 76.99 39.89 29.92
N GLY A 554 77.86 39.61 28.94
CA GLY A 554 79.27 40.02 28.93
C GLY A 554 80.30 38.98 29.41
N VAL A 555 79.88 37.78 29.82
CA VAL A 555 80.80 36.68 30.19
C VAL A 555 80.69 35.54 29.16
N SER A 556 81.84 35.03 28.69
CA SER A 556 81.89 33.91 27.74
C SER A 556 81.29 32.63 28.37
N PRO A 557 80.46 31.85 27.65
CA PRO A 557 79.96 30.57 28.14
C PRO A 557 81.06 29.62 28.62
N LEU A 558 82.23 29.64 27.97
CA LEU A 558 83.39 28.83 28.34
C LEU A 558 83.94 29.19 29.72
N GLN A 559 83.97 30.49 30.06
CA GLN A 559 84.45 30.97 31.35
C GLN A 559 83.53 30.55 32.49
N VAL A 560 82.20 30.56 32.25
CA VAL A 560 81.20 30.13 33.23
C VAL A 560 81.32 28.63 33.54
N TYR A 561 81.63 27.79 32.54
CA TYR A 561 81.91 26.37 32.77
C TYR A 561 83.21 26.15 33.52
N CYS A 562 84.30 26.85 33.18
CA CYS A 562 85.56 26.73 33.92
C CYS A 562 85.45 27.19 35.38
N GLU A 563 84.75 28.29 35.66
CA GLU A 563 84.50 28.75 37.03
C GLU A 563 83.65 27.75 37.83
N ALA A 564 82.70 27.05 37.19
CA ALA A 564 81.89 26.01 37.82
C ALA A 564 82.68 24.73 38.17
N GLU A 565 83.73 24.40 37.41
CA GLU A 565 84.67 23.30 37.73
C GLU A 565 85.83 23.74 38.66
N GLY A 566 85.81 24.98 39.16
CA GLY A 566 86.86 25.51 40.05
C GLY A 566 88.15 25.92 39.35
N VAL A 567 88.14 26.00 38.01
CA VAL A 567 89.28 26.41 37.17
C VAL A 567 89.20 27.91 36.92
N THR A 568 89.98 28.69 37.66
CA THR A 568 90.05 30.14 37.47
C THR A 568 90.75 30.49 36.15
N VAL A 569 89.95 30.75 35.10
CA VAL A 569 90.47 31.29 33.83
C VAL A 569 90.84 32.75 34.02
N SER A 570 92.02 32.95 34.59
CA SER A 570 92.78 34.18 34.40
C SER A 570 93.08 34.31 32.91
N TYR A 571 92.27 35.09 32.18
CA TYR A 571 92.77 35.67 30.94
C TYR A 571 94.09 36.36 31.27
N PRO A 572 95.20 36.10 30.56
CA PRO A 572 96.42 36.85 30.74
C PRO A 572 96.10 38.32 30.47
N HIS A 573 95.99 39.09 31.55
CA HIS A 573 95.75 40.53 31.52
C HIS A 573 96.92 41.17 30.79
N ARG A 574 96.73 41.39 29.49
CA ARG A 574 97.76 41.75 28.52
C ARG A 574 98.83 40.65 28.42
N LEU A 575 98.73 39.82 27.38
CA LEU A 575 99.94 39.59 26.59
C LEU A 575 100.51 40.98 26.30
N PRO A 576 101.74 41.29 26.75
CA PRO A 576 102.29 42.61 26.52
C PRO A 576 102.38 42.83 25.02
N ARG A 577 102.10 44.06 24.58
CA ARG A 577 102.60 44.55 23.29
C ARG A 577 104.12 44.72 23.40
N THR A 578 104.85 43.63 23.61
CA THR A 578 106.27 43.57 23.31
C THR A 578 106.40 43.70 21.81
N THR A 579 106.87 44.86 21.36
CA THR A 579 107.13 45.23 19.97
C THR A 579 108.32 44.46 19.35
N THR A 580 108.67 43.33 19.94
CA THR A 580 109.67 42.36 19.52
C THR A 580 108.97 41.01 19.38
N PRO A 581 108.89 40.41 18.19
CA PRO A 581 108.42 39.04 18.09
C PRO A 581 109.40 38.14 18.86
N PRO A 582 108.95 37.11 19.60
CA PRO A 582 109.82 35.98 19.85
C PRO A 582 110.25 35.44 18.48
N ASN A 583 111.52 35.09 18.31
CA ASN A 583 112.01 34.42 17.10
C ASN A 583 111.48 32.98 17.09
N LEU A 584 110.18 32.84 16.82
CA LEU A 584 109.52 31.58 16.55
C LEU A 584 110.30 30.89 15.43
N THR A 585 110.76 29.68 15.69
CA THR A 585 111.32 28.80 14.68
C THR A 585 110.29 28.57 13.56
N ASN A 586 110.76 28.18 12.38
CA ASN A 586 109.85 27.95 11.24
C ASN A 586 108.76 26.90 11.57
N GLU A 587 109.07 25.93 12.45
CA GLU A 587 108.13 24.92 12.94
C GLU A 587 107.06 25.55 13.84
N GLU A 588 107.44 26.36 14.83
CA GLU A 588 106.49 27.11 15.68
C GLU A 588 105.61 28.07 14.86
N GLN A 589 106.16 28.73 13.84
CA GLN A 589 105.37 29.59 12.93
C GLN A 589 104.33 28.79 12.14
N VAL A 590 104.70 27.60 11.63
CA VAL A 590 103.77 26.70 10.95
C VAL A 590 102.68 26.22 11.89
N VAL A 591 103.02 25.87 13.14
CA VAL A 591 102.05 25.47 14.18
C VAL A 591 101.08 26.62 14.50
N VAL A 592 101.56 27.85 14.68
CA VAL A 592 100.70 29.02 14.93
C VAL A 592 99.76 29.31 13.76
N ILE A 593 100.23 29.17 12.50
CA ILE A 593 99.39 29.32 11.30
C ILE A 593 98.33 28.21 11.22
N HIS A 594 98.70 26.96 11.53
CA HIS A 594 97.76 25.84 11.56
C HIS A 594 96.69 26.03 12.64
N ALA A 595 97.09 26.35 13.87
CA ALA A 595 96.18 26.63 14.98
C ALA A 595 95.22 27.76 14.64
N ARG A 596 95.70 28.85 14.03
CA ARG A 596 94.85 29.95 13.58
C ARG A 596 93.84 29.52 12.51
N THR A 597 94.24 28.66 11.57
CA THR A 597 93.34 28.15 10.53
C THR A 597 92.27 27.22 11.12
N VAL A 598 92.64 26.36 12.06
CA VAL A 598 91.70 25.49 12.80
C VAL A 598 90.70 26.33 13.61
N LEU A 599 91.17 27.37 14.31
CA LEU A 599 90.30 28.30 15.05
C LEU A 599 89.30 29.02 14.12
N THR A 600 89.75 29.56 12.97
CA THR A 600 88.84 30.21 12.00
C THR A 600 87.85 29.24 11.35
N LEU A 601 88.17 27.94 11.26
CA LEU A 601 87.20 26.92 10.83
C LEU A 601 86.20 26.59 11.95
N ALA A 602 86.65 26.53 13.21
CA ALA A 602 85.79 26.31 14.37
C ALA A 602 84.82 27.49 14.60
N GLU A 603 85.28 28.74 14.47
CA GLU A 603 84.44 29.95 14.52
C GLU A 603 83.30 29.88 13.50
N LYS A 604 83.60 29.56 12.23
CA LYS A 604 82.58 29.39 11.18
C LYS A 604 81.61 28.24 11.48
N TRP A 605 82.09 27.14 12.05
CA TRP A 605 81.25 26.01 12.39
C TRP A 605 80.30 26.34 13.55
N LEU A 606 80.77 27.11 14.54
CA LEU A 606 79.95 27.63 15.63
C LEU A 606 78.88 28.62 15.14
N GLU A 607 79.24 29.58 14.28
CA GLU A 607 78.26 30.48 13.62
C GLU A 607 77.17 29.67 12.88
N GLN A 608 77.58 28.61 12.18
CA GLN A 608 76.66 27.77 11.42
C GLN A 608 75.74 26.95 12.33
N ILE A 609 76.24 26.47 13.48
CA ILE A 609 75.41 25.86 14.54
C ILE A 609 74.41 26.87 15.12
N GLU A 610 74.83 28.09 15.44
CA GLU A 610 73.97 29.14 16.00
C GLU A 610 72.80 29.50 15.05
N VAL A 611 73.07 29.56 13.74
CA VAL A 611 72.04 29.73 12.71
C VAL A 611 71.08 28.54 12.67
N THR A 612 71.57 27.29 12.73
CA THR A 612 70.68 26.11 12.74
C THR A 612 69.85 26.00 14.02
N LYS A 613 70.41 26.38 15.17
CA LYS A 613 69.72 26.46 16.46
C LYS A 613 68.57 27.48 16.41
N SER A 614 68.83 28.67 15.87
CA SER A 614 67.80 29.70 15.69
C SER A 614 66.68 29.24 14.76
N ALA A 615 67.01 28.54 13.66
CA ALA A 615 66.03 27.96 12.75
C ALA A 615 65.19 26.83 13.38
N LEU A 616 65.79 26.00 14.23
CA LEU A 616 65.08 24.97 15.02
C LEU A 616 64.17 25.59 16.08
N GLN A 617 64.63 26.63 16.78
CA GLN A 617 63.81 27.37 17.75
C GLN A 617 62.58 28.02 17.08
N GLN A 618 62.74 28.60 15.89
CA GLN A 618 61.61 29.12 15.13
C GLN A 618 60.62 27.98 14.78
N LYS A 619 61.10 26.85 14.26
CA LYS A 619 60.23 25.69 13.97
C LYS A 619 59.50 25.16 15.21
N MET A 620 60.12 25.17 16.39
CA MET A 620 59.43 24.78 17.63
C MET A 620 58.28 25.74 17.95
N LEU A 621 58.47 27.05 17.81
CA LEU A 621 57.41 28.05 17.99
C LEU A 621 56.29 27.88 16.96
N ASP A 622 56.64 27.61 15.70
CA ASP A 622 55.67 27.37 14.63
C ASP A 622 54.82 26.13 14.94
N ILE A 623 55.44 25.01 15.33
CA ILE A 623 54.74 23.77 15.74
C ILE A 623 53.86 23.99 16.98
N GLU A 624 54.32 24.74 17.98
CA GLU A 624 53.49 25.09 19.15
C GLU A 624 52.28 25.93 18.72
N SER A 625 52.42 26.83 17.73
CA SER A 625 51.31 27.60 17.18
C SER A 625 50.31 26.74 16.40
N GLU A 626 50.79 25.78 15.59
CA GLU A 626 49.96 24.82 14.85
C GLU A 626 49.21 23.90 15.80
N LYS A 627 49.87 23.36 16.82
CA LYS A 627 49.25 22.56 17.90
C LYS A 627 48.12 23.31 18.61
N ASN A 628 48.32 24.60 18.88
CA ASN A 628 47.27 25.46 19.44
C ASN A 628 46.10 25.68 18.47
N LEU A 629 46.35 25.76 17.16
CA LEU A 629 45.32 25.85 16.13
C LEU A 629 44.54 24.53 16.00
N PHE A 630 45.22 23.38 15.94
CA PHE A 630 44.59 22.05 15.94
C PHE A 630 43.75 21.83 17.20
N SER A 631 44.21 22.29 18.36
CA SER A 631 43.45 22.20 19.62
C SER A 631 42.13 22.99 19.56
N LYS A 632 42.13 24.18 18.93
CA LYS A 632 40.91 24.97 18.68
C LYS A 632 40.00 24.31 17.66
N GLN A 633 40.55 23.82 16.55
CA GLN A 633 39.79 23.09 15.53
C GLN A 633 39.12 21.84 16.09
N LYS A 634 39.82 21.09 16.96
CA LYS A 634 39.24 19.97 17.70
C LYS A 634 38.06 20.44 18.56
N GLY A 635 38.22 21.51 19.34
CA GLY A 635 37.12 22.08 20.15
C GLY A 635 35.87 22.39 19.33
N TYR A 636 36.01 23.04 18.16
CA TYR A 636 34.88 23.30 17.26
C TYR A 636 34.23 22.02 16.68
N LEU A 637 35.02 20.97 16.44
CA LEU A 637 34.50 19.67 15.99
C LEU A 637 33.76 18.92 17.11
N ASP A 638 34.23 19.01 18.35
CA ASP A 638 33.58 18.46 19.53
C ASP A 638 32.24 19.21 19.79
N GLU A 639 32.22 20.54 19.71
CA GLU A 639 31.00 21.38 19.80
C GLU A 639 29.97 21.05 18.70
N GLU A 640 30.40 20.89 17.45
CA GLU A 640 29.54 20.53 16.32
C GLU A 640 29.00 19.09 16.44
N LEU A 641 29.78 18.16 17.01
CA LEU A 641 29.31 16.80 17.33
C LEU A 641 28.22 16.82 18.40
N ASP A 642 28.39 17.59 19.47
CA ASP A 642 27.37 17.75 20.51
C ASP A 642 26.11 18.43 19.96
N TYR A 643 26.24 19.44 19.09
CA TYR A 643 25.10 20.06 18.42
C TYR A 643 24.32 19.05 17.54
N ARG A 644 25.03 18.25 16.73
CA ARG A 644 24.40 17.21 15.89
C ARG A 644 23.72 16.13 16.71
N LYS A 645 24.32 15.74 17.84
CA LYS A 645 23.72 14.80 18.79
C LYS A 645 22.41 15.36 19.38
N GLN A 646 22.44 16.60 19.89
CA GLN A 646 21.24 17.27 20.41
C GLN A 646 20.15 17.43 19.33
N SER A 647 20.52 17.76 18.09
CA SER A 647 19.60 17.84 16.96
C SER A 647 18.96 16.49 16.63
N MET A 648 19.75 15.41 16.65
CA MET A 648 19.28 14.04 16.45
C MET A 648 18.36 13.58 17.60
N ASP A 649 18.70 13.86 18.85
CA ASP A 649 17.87 13.56 20.03
C ASP A 649 16.54 14.33 19.97
N HIS A 650 16.56 15.58 19.53
CA HIS A 650 15.36 16.39 19.30
C HIS A 650 14.49 15.83 18.16
N ALA A 651 15.10 15.38 17.07
CA ALA A 651 14.40 14.74 15.96
C ALA A 651 13.75 13.41 16.38
N HIS A 652 14.46 12.54 17.11
CA HIS A 652 13.90 11.31 17.67
C HIS A 652 12.74 11.59 18.62
N LYS A 653 12.88 12.57 19.52
CA LYS A 653 11.78 12.99 20.39
C LYS A 653 10.58 13.47 19.58
N ARG A 654 10.79 14.25 18.52
CA ARG A 654 9.71 14.74 17.67
C ARG A 654 9.03 13.63 16.88
N ILE A 655 9.77 12.60 16.45
CA ILE A 655 9.20 11.39 15.84
C ILE A 655 8.29 10.68 16.85
N LEU A 656 8.76 10.43 18.08
CA LEU A 656 7.95 9.81 19.14
C LEU A 656 6.67 10.62 19.47
N GLU A 657 6.77 11.96 19.51
CA GLU A 657 5.60 12.83 19.66
C GLU A 657 4.62 12.71 18.49
N LEU A 658 5.11 12.63 17.25
CA LEU A 658 4.28 12.46 16.05
C LEU A 658 3.64 11.07 15.99
N GLU A 659 4.37 10.02 16.38
CA GLU A 659 3.87 8.65 16.50
C GLU A 659 2.77 8.55 17.56
N ALA A 660 2.95 9.20 18.72
CA ALA A 660 1.92 9.28 19.76
C ALA A 660 0.67 10.04 19.27
N MET A 661 0.84 11.21 18.65
CA MET A 661 -0.29 11.96 18.09
C MET A 661 -1.02 11.21 16.95
N LEU A 662 -0.29 10.46 16.11
CA LEU A 662 -0.89 9.58 15.11
C LEU A 662 -1.68 8.43 15.75
N PHE A 663 -1.15 7.83 16.82
CA PHE A 663 -1.82 6.77 17.55
C PHE A 663 -3.10 7.27 18.24
N ASP A 664 -3.06 8.45 18.87
CA ASP A 664 -4.23 9.11 19.47
C ASP A 664 -5.26 9.51 18.40
N ALA A 665 -4.83 10.04 17.25
CA ALA A 665 -5.71 10.37 16.13
C ALA A 665 -6.38 9.11 15.55
N LEU A 666 -5.65 8.02 15.40
CA LEU A 666 -6.19 6.71 14.97
C LEU A 666 -7.18 6.10 15.98
N GLN A 667 -7.10 6.47 17.27
CA GLN A 667 -8.12 6.09 18.26
C GLN A 667 -9.36 7.01 18.27
N GLN A 668 -9.22 8.28 17.87
CA GLN A 668 -10.32 9.26 17.89
C GLN A 668 -11.11 9.31 16.56
N GLU A 669 -10.48 9.00 15.43
CA GLU A 669 -11.14 8.82 14.14
C GLU A 669 -11.96 7.52 14.09
N PRO A 670 -13.10 7.49 13.37
CA PRO A 670 -13.77 6.26 13.01
C PRO A 670 -13.01 5.56 11.86
N GLY A 671 -11.75 5.17 12.09
CA GLY A 671 -10.91 4.50 11.09
C GLY A 671 -11.54 3.22 10.52
N ALA A 672 -12.38 2.54 11.31
CA ALA A 672 -13.24 1.46 10.86
C ALA A 672 -14.18 1.86 9.70
N LYS A 673 -14.76 3.07 9.72
CA LYS A 673 -15.70 3.58 8.71
C LYS A 673 -15.01 4.13 7.46
N MET A 674 -13.79 4.66 7.60
CA MET A 674 -12.94 4.99 6.44
C MET A 674 -12.45 3.73 5.73
N SER A 675 -12.20 2.65 6.48
CA SER A 675 -12.08 1.30 5.91
C SER A 675 -13.34 0.94 5.11
N GLU A 676 -14.52 0.96 5.73
CA GLU A 676 -15.81 0.59 5.09
C GLU A 676 -16.16 1.35 3.79
N LEU A 677 -15.54 2.50 3.51
CA LEU A 677 -15.75 3.27 2.28
C LEU A 677 -14.86 2.86 1.10
N LEU A 678 -13.71 2.22 1.36
CA LEU A 678 -12.79 1.71 0.34
C LEU A 678 -13.10 0.23 0.06
N SER A 679 -13.08 -0.18 -1.21
CA SER A 679 -13.17 -1.60 -1.56
C SER A 679 -11.96 -2.38 -1.02
N GLU A 680 -12.05 -3.70 -0.92
CA GLU A 680 -10.90 -4.53 -0.52
C GLU A 680 -9.72 -4.34 -1.50
N GLU A 681 -9.98 -4.28 -2.81
CA GLU A 681 -8.97 -3.99 -3.84
C GLU A 681 -8.30 -2.61 -3.65
N GLU A 682 -9.08 -1.57 -3.28
CA GLU A 682 -8.55 -0.22 -3.01
C GLU A 682 -7.69 -0.18 -1.74
N ARG A 683 -8.01 -0.99 -0.73
CA ARG A 683 -7.20 -1.10 0.50
C ARG A 683 -5.92 -1.90 0.25
N ASP A 684 -6.00 -3.02 -0.46
CA ASP A 684 -4.87 -3.87 -0.80
C ASP A 684 -3.87 -3.10 -1.69
N THR A 685 -4.34 -2.41 -2.73
CA THR A 685 -3.47 -1.57 -3.58
C THR A 685 -2.84 -0.41 -2.83
N LEU A 686 -3.56 0.23 -1.89
CA LEU A 686 -3.01 1.30 -1.07
C LEU A 686 -2.00 0.77 -0.05
N GLN A 687 -2.23 -0.42 0.52
CA GLN A 687 -1.27 -1.09 1.40
C GLN A 687 -0.02 -1.51 0.64
N GLU A 688 -0.14 -2.11 -0.54
CA GLU A 688 1.00 -2.44 -1.41
C GLU A 688 1.81 -1.19 -1.78
N ALA A 689 1.14 -0.08 -2.12
CA ALA A 689 1.80 1.18 -2.43
C ALA A 689 2.55 1.78 -1.22
N VAL A 690 1.96 1.74 -0.02
CA VAL A 690 2.61 2.16 1.22
C VAL A 690 3.80 1.26 1.56
N GLU A 691 3.68 -0.05 1.37
CA GLU A 691 4.78 -0.99 1.57
C GLU A 691 5.90 -0.84 0.54
N GLN A 692 5.57 -0.57 -0.73
CA GLN A 692 6.56 -0.22 -1.77
C GLN A 692 7.30 1.06 -1.41
N TRP A 693 6.58 2.13 -1.06
CA TRP A 693 7.17 3.39 -0.63
C TRP A 693 8.06 3.21 0.60
N ARG A 694 7.60 2.47 1.62
CA ARG A 694 8.39 2.14 2.82
C ARG A 694 9.65 1.36 2.48
N ARG A 695 9.56 0.36 1.57
CA ARG A 695 10.73 -0.40 1.08
C ARG A 695 11.71 0.52 0.35
N GLN A 696 11.23 1.44 -0.48
CA GLN A 696 12.06 2.38 -1.23
C GLN A 696 12.76 3.38 -0.29
N VAL A 697 12.04 4.05 0.62
CA VAL A 697 12.62 4.98 1.60
C VAL A 697 13.66 4.29 2.48
N MET A 698 13.40 3.06 2.94
CA MET A 698 14.38 2.29 3.71
C MET A 698 15.60 1.87 2.88
N SER A 699 15.47 1.71 1.56
CA SER A 699 16.60 1.46 0.66
C SER A 699 17.43 2.73 0.45
N GLU A 700 16.78 3.86 0.16
CA GLU A 700 17.44 5.16 -0.06
C GLU A 700 18.16 5.65 1.20
N LEU A 701 17.60 5.45 2.40
CA LEU A 701 18.27 5.74 3.67
C LEU A 701 19.53 4.89 3.85
N ARG A 702 19.45 3.57 3.65
CA ARG A 702 20.63 2.69 3.75
C ARG A 702 21.72 3.03 2.73
N GLU A 703 21.33 3.43 1.52
CA GLU A 703 22.28 3.85 0.49
C GLU A 703 22.96 5.18 0.85
N ARG A 704 22.22 6.13 1.44
CA ARG A 704 22.77 7.38 1.99
C ARG A 704 23.72 7.11 3.16
N ASP A 705 23.36 6.24 4.10
CA ASP A 705 24.22 5.86 5.22
C ASP A 705 25.50 5.15 4.74
N ALA A 706 25.38 4.23 3.78
CA ALA A 706 26.53 3.57 3.16
C ALA A 706 27.43 4.56 2.38
N GLN A 707 26.84 5.58 1.74
CA GLN A 707 27.60 6.63 1.08
C GLN A 707 28.39 7.48 2.09
N ILE A 708 27.75 7.94 3.17
CA ILE A 708 28.41 8.69 4.25
C ILE A 708 29.52 7.86 4.89
N LEU A 709 29.31 6.54 5.05
CA LEU A 709 30.32 5.64 5.60
C LEU A 709 31.54 5.51 4.67
N ARG A 710 31.34 5.43 3.35
CA ARG A 710 32.43 5.41 2.34
C ARG A 710 33.23 6.71 2.37
N GLU A 711 32.56 7.87 2.30
CA GLU A 711 33.21 9.19 2.33
C GLU A 711 34.04 9.38 3.61
N ARG A 712 33.52 8.96 4.77
CA ARG A 712 34.27 8.98 6.03
C ARG A 712 35.46 8.03 6.02
N MET A 713 35.33 6.85 5.42
CA MET A 713 36.42 5.88 5.32
C MET A 713 37.54 6.39 4.42
N GLU A 714 37.22 7.05 3.30
CA GLU A 714 38.19 7.69 2.41
C GLU A 714 38.96 8.83 3.11
N LEU A 715 38.28 9.65 3.92
CA LEU A 715 38.92 10.69 4.74
C LEU A 715 39.84 10.10 5.81
N VAL A 716 39.44 9.01 6.46
CA VAL A 716 40.27 8.29 7.45
C VAL A 716 41.51 7.69 6.79
N GLN A 717 41.37 7.10 5.59
CA GLN A 717 42.51 6.57 4.83
C GLN A 717 43.51 7.66 4.44
N HIS A 718 43.03 8.83 3.99
CA HIS A 718 43.91 9.98 3.72
C HIS A 718 44.63 10.47 4.98
N ALA A 719 43.94 10.54 6.12
CA ALA A 719 44.54 10.92 7.39
C ALA A 719 45.60 9.89 7.85
N GLN A 720 45.32 8.59 7.73
CA GLN A 720 46.28 7.51 8.05
C GLN A 720 47.51 7.55 7.15
N GLN A 721 47.33 7.75 5.84
CA GLN A 721 48.43 7.92 4.89
C GLN A 721 49.31 9.13 5.29
N ARG A 722 48.69 10.25 5.67
CA ARG A 722 49.41 11.45 6.10
C ARG A 722 50.13 11.28 7.42
N ILE A 723 49.57 10.54 8.38
CA ILE A 723 50.26 10.18 9.63
C ILE A 723 51.52 9.38 9.32
N LYS A 724 51.41 8.36 8.46
CA LYS A 724 52.56 7.53 8.06
C LYS A 724 53.68 8.35 7.38
N GLU A 725 53.34 9.27 6.48
CA GLU A 725 54.32 10.20 5.88
C GLU A 725 55.05 11.05 6.93
N LEU A 726 54.36 11.50 7.98
CA LEU A 726 54.93 12.28 9.06
C LEU A 726 55.82 11.43 9.98
N GLU A 727 55.41 10.19 10.27
CA GLU A 727 56.22 9.21 11.02
C GLU A 727 57.52 8.88 10.29
N GLU A 728 57.47 8.63 8.97
CA GLU A 728 58.66 8.43 8.13
C GLU A 728 59.59 9.65 8.13
N TRP A 729 59.03 10.86 8.12
CA TRP A 729 59.79 12.12 8.24
C TRP A 729 60.46 12.29 9.60
N ILE A 730 59.75 12.01 10.69
CA ILE A 730 60.29 12.04 12.06
C ILE A 730 61.44 11.03 12.19
N GLU A 731 61.28 9.83 11.64
CA GLU A 731 62.31 8.80 11.71
C GLU A 731 63.54 9.14 10.85
N ALA A 732 63.36 9.84 9.72
CA ALA A 732 64.47 10.42 8.96
C ALA A 732 65.21 11.50 9.76
N GLN A 733 64.49 12.39 10.47
CA GLN A 733 65.11 13.42 11.32
C GLN A 733 65.88 12.82 12.50
N LYS A 734 65.35 11.79 13.18
CA LYS A 734 66.07 11.09 14.26
C LYS A 734 67.42 10.53 13.78
N ARG A 735 67.47 9.93 12.58
CA ARG A 735 68.72 9.43 11.99
C ARG A 735 69.72 10.56 11.72
N GLN A 736 69.26 11.70 11.22
CA GLN A 736 70.13 12.88 11.01
C GLN A 736 70.66 13.45 12.32
N ILE A 737 69.84 13.52 13.38
CA ILE A 737 70.29 13.95 14.71
C ILE A 737 71.38 13.01 15.23
N LYS A 738 71.16 11.69 15.17
CA LYS A 738 72.15 10.70 15.60
C LYS A 738 73.46 10.79 14.81
N GLU A 739 73.40 11.01 13.50
CA GLU A 739 74.60 11.21 12.67
C GLU A 739 75.37 12.49 13.04
N LEU A 740 74.67 13.55 13.48
CA LEU A 740 75.28 14.77 14.00
C LEU A 740 75.91 14.55 15.39
N GLU A 741 75.25 13.80 16.27
CA GLU A 741 75.78 13.39 17.58
C GLU A 741 77.06 12.55 17.44
N GLU A 742 77.06 11.56 16.54
CA GLU A 742 78.25 10.73 16.25
C GLU A 742 79.41 11.59 15.69
N LYS A 743 79.13 12.55 14.79
CA LYS A 743 80.14 13.50 14.30
C LYS A 743 80.66 14.43 15.40
N PHE A 744 79.80 14.89 16.30
CA PHE A 744 80.18 15.72 17.44
C PHE A 744 81.07 14.94 18.42
N LEU A 745 80.71 13.70 18.75
CA LEU A 745 81.53 12.81 19.59
C LEU A 745 82.89 12.51 18.94
N PHE A 746 82.94 12.30 17.63
CA PHE A 746 84.20 12.12 16.90
C PHE A 746 85.10 13.37 16.97
N LEU A 747 84.54 14.56 16.73
CA LEU A 747 85.27 15.82 16.85
C LEU A 747 85.76 16.06 18.29
N PHE A 748 84.90 15.82 19.29
CA PHE A 748 85.25 15.93 20.71
C PHE A 748 86.41 15.01 21.07
N LEU A 749 86.32 13.71 20.74
CA LEU A 749 87.39 12.74 20.94
C LEU A 749 88.68 13.15 20.22
N PHE A 750 88.60 13.62 18.97
CA PHE A 750 89.76 14.08 18.21
C PHE A 750 90.47 15.27 18.89
N PHE A 751 89.72 16.27 19.34
CA PHE A 751 90.27 17.42 20.06
C PHE A 751 90.80 17.04 21.46
N SER A 752 90.13 16.15 22.19
CA SER A 752 90.64 15.61 23.46
C SER A 752 91.95 14.85 23.27
N LEU A 753 92.05 13.99 22.23
CA LEU A 753 93.26 13.24 21.94
C LEU A 753 94.40 14.17 21.51
N ALA A 754 94.12 15.18 20.67
CA ALA A 754 95.09 16.19 20.28
C ALA A 754 95.59 17.01 21.47
N PHE A 755 94.73 17.32 22.44
CA PHE A 755 95.11 18.01 23.69
C PHE A 755 95.99 17.14 24.58
N ILE A 756 95.66 15.85 24.74
CA ILE A 756 96.45 14.86 25.50
C ILE A 756 97.81 14.58 24.84
N LEU A 757 97.90 14.65 23.51
CA LEU A 757 99.18 14.50 22.77
C LEU A 757 100.02 15.79 22.72
N TRP A 758 99.45 16.93 23.13
CA TRP A 758 100.14 18.22 23.23
C TRP A 758 100.67 18.49 24.65
N SER A 759 100.03 17.91 25.67
CA SER A 759 100.39 18.05 27.09
C SER A 759 101.41 17.01 27.57
#